data_AF-A0A2E3Y9B3-F1
#
_entry.id   AF-A0A2E3Y9B3-F1
#
_cell.length_a   1.000
_cell.length_b   1.000
_cell.length_c   1.000
_cell.angle_alpha   90.00
_cell.angle_beta   90.00
_cell.angle_gamma   90.00
#
_symmetry.space_group_name_H-M   'P 1'
#
loop_
_entity.id
_entity.type
_entity.pdbx_description
1 polymer ?
#
loop_
_entity_poly.entity_id
_entity_poly.type
_entity_poly.pdbx_seq_one_letter_code
_entity_poly.pdbx_strand_id
1 'polypeptide(L)'
;MFRALCTCLVILSVSAAWAQDGYRLTSQSIEIDRASHWRAWAAPEGLVSISSDGVVQPRVLNTSVNASLNAADFTYELAGALSSYYANSASDGGVLRATGGIKSAKSSDGTALRVMDGDVTTYWEPDADDELADWQVEIDLGRLVSATHITIRFTEDAPDDRADPFYQFRVHTATGQNPFDEVSNPILEYQFAGGTTEPNLDQREFTFGLEPVLVHTDGWTGRLTQYVRVSATGRRGDRAEEVTQGEYDALPTADQGVVENVWLIGGEQRVVTADRYDALPAEQQGGQRYFRRERPRLAEVEVWTAGDNIASGIQTRGGSLQEGNPNAAAELAFDGSIRTNWNATVFSTVGDIAGWGLLQIDLGALMRIDAVRTISRRPARAERVLFGYILRGSDGSVAPDGSLIWETLSPDERLLNQDTRLFEDRFDSTPLRFLEFRNVDTARRTLAHEGNRHQSVVTEMQIYSSGSVPEVTMVSDLIDMNVPRNLQTISWDADTPEGTSVEIRTRTGDNLREISHYYLTTGEEVTKAVWDSKPSFFRDPVVVKEFVPGPGWSNFSQAYREPGEAIVSPSPRRYLIVETRLLSSVSDTVASIRSISISTQRPVASQLLAEISPKRDVPIGEPVDFDLFLRPTFPSFGATDFDRLRIIAPSQAEMTLRSVDLGDEGDFTAATTESFVRDGATQFSNASGEVLFVNGDGTDTLLVELPTAVSSSSPDLVRLSFTTSVFQSGSTFRLEAARSSRPDAWQAADGGDAVGDELSIGGGTTVLTPLGGSDILLGDETSRVFTPNGDGFNDTGLFEFAVLRINVDREVGVDIHDLSGRLIRRLRETRANGLYRLEWDGLDEEDQLVPPGIYIVRYKVDADAGGSTPTGLVSVAY
;
A
#
# COMPACT_ATOMS: atom_id res chain seq x y z
N MET A 1 43.61 -34.43 -28.89
CA MET A 1 43.78 -34.45 -30.37
C MET A 1 42.79 -33.43 -30.93
N PHE A 2 43.28 -32.52 -31.75
CA PHE A 2 42.64 -31.29 -32.24
C PHE A 2 41.20 -31.45 -32.78
N ARG A 3 40.34 -30.46 -32.50
CA ARG A 3 39.77 -29.57 -33.53
C ARG A 3 39.05 -28.37 -32.90
N ALA A 4 39.68 -27.20 -33.07
CA ALA A 4 39.04 -25.90 -33.02
C ALA A 4 38.21 -25.70 -34.30
N LEU A 5 37.04 -25.07 -34.19
CA LEU A 5 36.45 -24.32 -35.29
C LEU A 5 35.85 -23.03 -34.74
N CYS A 6 36.23 -21.93 -35.36
CA CYS A 6 35.85 -20.56 -35.07
C CYS A 6 34.35 -20.34 -35.18
N THR A 7 33.75 -19.69 -34.19
CA THR A 7 32.47 -19.00 -34.33
C THR A 7 32.74 -17.51 -34.19
N CYS A 8 32.50 -16.78 -35.27
CA CYS A 8 32.54 -15.32 -35.30
C CYS A 8 31.64 -14.74 -34.22
N LEU A 9 32.24 -13.99 -33.30
CA LEU A 9 31.55 -13.21 -32.29
C LEU A 9 30.90 -12.00 -32.99
N VAL A 10 29.63 -12.12 -33.35
CA VAL A 10 28.79 -10.95 -33.58
C VAL A 10 28.55 -10.35 -32.19
N ILE A 11 29.24 -9.25 -31.90
CA ILE A 11 28.95 -8.42 -30.73
C ILE A 11 27.59 -7.76 -31.00
N LEU A 12 26.52 -8.48 -30.68
CA LEU A 12 25.25 -7.87 -30.35
C LEU A 12 25.45 -7.24 -28.99
N SER A 13 25.67 -5.92 -28.99
CA SER A 13 25.50 -5.08 -27.82
C SER A 13 24.05 -5.25 -27.34
N VAL A 14 23.85 -6.17 -26.41
CA VAL A 14 22.63 -6.22 -25.60
C VAL A 14 22.73 -5.00 -24.70
N SER A 15 22.22 -3.87 -25.18
CA SER A 15 21.68 -2.85 -24.28
C SER A 15 20.71 -3.60 -23.37
N ALA A 16 20.97 -3.64 -22.07
CA ALA A 16 20.00 -4.09 -21.10
C ALA A 16 18.80 -3.15 -21.22
N ALA A 17 17.85 -3.52 -22.08
CA ALA A 17 16.49 -3.04 -21.98
C ALA A 17 16.01 -3.60 -20.65
N TRP A 18 15.95 -2.74 -19.63
CA TRP A 18 15.16 -3.02 -18.45
C TRP A 18 13.82 -3.55 -18.95
N ALA A 19 13.49 -4.79 -18.60
CA ALA A 19 12.12 -5.24 -18.77
C ALA A 19 11.27 -4.18 -18.04
N GLN A 20 10.29 -3.60 -18.73
CA GLN A 20 9.38 -2.63 -18.12
C GLN A 20 8.46 -3.39 -17.17
N ASP A 21 9.02 -3.83 -16.06
CA ASP A 21 8.29 -4.49 -14.99
C ASP A 21 7.52 -3.37 -14.28
N GLY A 22 6.20 -3.44 -14.28
CA GLY A 22 5.35 -2.45 -13.59
C GLY A 22 4.61 -1.41 -14.44
N TYR A 23 4.96 -1.23 -15.72
CA TYR A 23 4.28 -0.25 -16.60
C TYR A 23 4.60 -0.50 -18.08
N ARG A 24 3.86 0.17 -18.98
CA ARG A 24 4.16 0.25 -20.41
C ARG A 24 4.34 1.69 -20.84
N LEU A 25 5.51 2.03 -21.37
CA LEU A 25 5.80 3.38 -21.88
C LEU A 25 5.51 3.48 -23.38
N THR A 26 4.77 4.50 -23.79
CA THR A 26 4.55 4.86 -25.20
C THR A 26 5.21 6.20 -25.55
N SER A 27 5.01 6.73 -26.75
CA SER A 27 5.47 8.08 -27.12
C SER A 27 4.68 9.20 -26.43
N GLN A 28 3.49 8.91 -25.93
CA GLN A 28 2.54 9.90 -25.41
C GLN A 28 1.93 9.51 -24.06
N SER A 29 2.23 8.33 -23.51
CA SER A 29 1.64 7.88 -22.26
C SER A 29 2.50 6.88 -21.49
N ILE A 30 2.17 6.71 -20.22
CA ILE A 30 2.61 5.63 -19.34
C ILE A 30 1.34 4.89 -18.89
N GLU A 31 1.30 3.57 -19.08
CA GLU A 31 0.11 2.75 -18.84
C GLU A 31 0.41 1.65 -17.81
N ILE A 32 -0.47 1.53 -16.82
CA ILE A 32 -0.46 0.47 -15.81
C ILE A 32 -1.82 -0.22 -15.88
N ASP A 33 -1.94 -1.26 -16.72
CA ASP A 33 -3.22 -1.86 -17.11
C ASP A 33 -3.23 -3.40 -17.10
N ARG A 34 -2.28 -4.06 -16.42
CA ARG A 34 -2.12 -5.53 -16.41
C ARG A 34 -1.78 -6.05 -15.02
N ALA A 35 -2.20 -7.29 -14.72
CA ALA A 35 -1.83 -7.97 -13.48
C ALA A 35 -0.31 -8.04 -13.26
N SER A 36 0.49 -8.24 -14.33
CA SER A 36 1.95 -8.25 -14.23
C SER A 36 2.54 -6.87 -13.91
N HIS A 37 1.87 -5.78 -14.28
CA HIS A 37 2.30 -4.43 -13.89
C HIS A 37 2.08 -4.24 -12.40
N TRP A 38 0.86 -4.53 -11.91
CA TRP A 38 0.53 -4.36 -10.49
C TRP A 38 1.37 -5.26 -9.56
N ARG A 39 1.73 -6.47 -9.98
CA ARG A 39 2.60 -7.38 -9.19
C ARG A 39 4.04 -6.88 -9.02
N ALA A 40 4.49 -5.97 -9.88
CA ALA A 40 5.81 -5.35 -9.74
C ALA A 40 5.80 -4.14 -8.79
N TRP A 41 4.62 -3.65 -8.38
CA TRP A 41 4.51 -2.56 -7.43
C TRP A 41 4.74 -3.08 -6.01
N ALA A 42 5.40 -2.28 -5.19
CA ALA A 42 5.54 -2.56 -3.76
C ALA A 42 4.18 -2.37 -3.07
N ALA A 43 3.72 -3.40 -2.37
CA ALA A 43 2.49 -3.38 -1.58
C ALA A 43 2.68 -4.22 -0.30
N PRO A 44 1.96 -3.93 0.79
CA PRO A 44 1.99 -4.75 2.00
C PRO A 44 1.63 -6.21 1.68
N GLU A 45 2.54 -7.12 1.98
CA GLU A 45 2.38 -8.53 1.66
C GLU A 45 1.11 -9.11 2.31
N GLY A 46 0.36 -9.90 1.52
CA GLY A 46 -0.85 -10.57 1.99
C GLY A 46 -2.08 -9.68 2.14
N LEU A 47 -1.99 -8.37 1.91
CA LEU A 47 -3.11 -7.43 2.04
C LEU A 47 -3.78 -7.03 0.72
N VAL A 48 -3.19 -7.41 -0.42
CA VAL A 48 -3.70 -7.05 -1.75
C VAL A 48 -3.99 -8.30 -2.55
N SER A 49 -5.16 -8.31 -3.21
CA SER A 49 -5.49 -9.32 -4.21
C SER A 49 -5.41 -8.70 -5.61
N ILE A 50 -4.71 -9.40 -6.52
CA ILE A 50 -4.56 -9.01 -7.91
C ILE A 50 -5.13 -10.14 -8.76
N SER A 51 -6.29 -9.90 -9.37
CA SER A 51 -6.96 -10.88 -10.21
C SER A 51 -6.20 -11.14 -11.52
N SER A 52 -6.56 -12.22 -12.22
CA SER A 52 -5.93 -12.55 -13.50
C SER A 52 -6.21 -11.53 -14.60
N ASP A 53 -7.35 -10.84 -14.54
CA ASP A 53 -7.73 -9.72 -15.43
C ASP A 53 -7.14 -8.37 -15.00
N GLY A 54 -6.36 -8.30 -13.92
CA GLY A 54 -5.63 -7.11 -13.51
C GLY A 54 -6.40 -6.13 -12.62
N VAL A 55 -7.50 -6.57 -12.01
CA VAL A 55 -8.18 -5.83 -10.94
C VAL A 55 -7.37 -5.97 -9.65
N VAL A 56 -7.12 -4.83 -9.01
CA VAL A 56 -6.44 -4.75 -7.73
C VAL A 56 -7.42 -4.28 -6.67
N GLN A 57 -7.50 -4.99 -5.56
CA GLN A 57 -8.33 -4.61 -4.41
C GLN A 57 -7.70 -5.11 -3.10
N PRO A 58 -7.95 -4.43 -1.97
CA PRO A 58 -7.60 -4.94 -0.66
C PRO A 58 -8.21 -6.33 -0.43
N ARG A 59 -7.47 -7.20 0.27
CA ARG A 59 -7.99 -8.49 0.72
C ARG A 59 -9.09 -8.25 1.75
N VAL A 60 -10.14 -9.07 1.68
CA VAL A 60 -11.18 -9.14 2.72
C VAL A 60 -10.81 -10.25 3.69
N LEU A 61 -10.79 -9.94 4.99
CA LEU A 61 -10.43 -10.86 6.06
C LEU A 61 -11.68 -11.49 6.66
N ASN A 62 -11.61 -12.79 6.94
CA ASN A 62 -12.78 -13.58 7.30
C ASN A 62 -12.84 -13.86 8.80
N THR A 63 -14.06 -13.91 9.33
CA THR A 63 -14.33 -14.33 10.72
C THR A 63 -14.21 -15.84 10.92
N SER A 64 -14.11 -16.62 9.84
CA SER A 64 -13.74 -18.03 9.87
C SER A 64 -13.05 -18.42 8.57
N VAL A 65 -12.03 -19.29 8.67
CA VAL A 65 -11.20 -19.70 7.53
C VAL A 65 -11.02 -21.21 7.58
N ASN A 66 -11.14 -21.87 6.43
CA ASN A 66 -10.68 -23.24 6.28
C ASN A 66 -9.15 -23.26 6.13
N ALA A 67 -8.43 -23.58 7.21
CA ALA A 67 -6.97 -23.55 7.25
C ALA A 67 -6.30 -24.67 6.45
N SER A 68 -7.03 -25.71 6.02
CA SER A 68 -6.43 -26.75 5.18
C SER A 68 -6.11 -26.22 3.79
N LEU A 69 -6.98 -25.40 3.20
CA LEU A 69 -6.82 -24.87 1.83
C LEU A 69 -5.57 -24.01 1.63
N ASN A 70 -5.07 -23.37 2.69
CA ASN A 70 -3.92 -22.47 2.62
C ASN A 70 -2.73 -22.97 3.45
N ALA A 71 -2.69 -24.24 3.83
CA ALA A 71 -1.60 -24.80 4.62
C ALA A 71 -0.23 -24.65 3.92
N ALA A 72 -0.21 -24.76 2.59
CA ALA A 72 1.00 -24.68 1.77
C ALA A 72 1.65 -23.28 1.76
N ASP A 73 0.94 -22.24 2.19
CA ASP A 73 1.49 -20.88 2.30
C ASP A 73 2.47 -20.73 3.47
N PHE A 74 2.52 -21.72 4.37
CA PHE A 74 3.29 -21.66 5.61
C PHE A 74 4.42 -22.68 5.61
N THR A 75 5.61 -22.21 5.94
CA THR A 75 6.83 -23.03 6.06
C THR A 75 7.52 -22.74 7.39
N TYR A 76 8.01 -23.78 8.04
CA TYR A 76 8.65 -23.68 9.35
C TYR A 76 9.85 -24.64 9.46
N GLU A 77 10.77 -24.34 10.38
CA GLU A 77 12.00 -25.12 10.56
C GLU A 77 11.79 -26.35 11.45
N LEU A 78 12.47 -27.44 11.10
CA LEU A 78 12.47 -28.71 11.81
C LEU A 78 13.90 -29.12 12.19
N ALA A 79 14.02 -29.91 13.25
CA ALA A 79 15.27 -30.60 13.54
C ALA A 79 15.60 -31.59 12.42
N GLY A 80 16.84 -31.56 11.89
CA GLY A 80 17.25 -32.40 10.76
C GLY A 80 17.03 -33.91 10.94
N ALA A 81 17.02 -34.40 12.20
CA ALA A 81 16.70 -35.79 12.52
C ALA A 81 15.24 -36.21 12.20
N LEU A 82 14.37 -35.25 11.89
CA LEU A 82 12.95 -35.48 11.60
C LEU A 82 12.65 -35.69 10.11
N SER A 83 13.64 -35.59 9.21
CA SER A 83 13.43 -35.62 7.75
C SER A 83 12.64 -36.85 7.26
N SER A 84 12.84 -38.02 7.86
CA SER A 84 12.13 -39.25 7.48
C SER A 84 10.69 -39.35 8.01
N TYR A 85 10.22 -38.38 8.81
CA TYR A 85 8.90 -38.41 9.46
C TYR A 85 7.92 -37.38 8.88
N TYR A 86 8.41 -36.51 7.99
CA TYR A 86 7.67 -35.41 7.37
C TYR A 86 7.87 -35.50 5.86
N ALA A 87 6.90 -36.09 5.15
CA ALA A 87 6.93 -36.19 3.68
C ALA A 87 6.90 -34.82 3.00
N ASN A 88 6.34 -33.83 3.67
CA ASN A 88 6.30 -32.42 3.28
C ASN A 88 7.55 -31.62 3.67
N SER A 89 8.68 -32.29 3.99
CA SER A 89 9.92 -31.62 4.36
C SER A 89 11.00 -31.70 3.28
N ALA A 90 11.79 -30.64 3.17
CA ALA A 90 12.95 -30.55 2.29
C ALA A 90 14.12 -29.87 3.01
N SER A 91 15.35 -30.24 2.66
CA SER A 91 16.53 -29.54 3.16
C SER A 91 16.95 -28.47 2.16
N ASP A 92 17.04 -27.23 2.64
CA ASP A 92 17.54 -26.08 1.90
C ASP A 92 18.64 -25.39 2.72
N GLY A 93 19.79 -25.15 2.11
CA GLY A 93 20.96 -24.57 2.80
C GLY A 93 21.45 -25.34 4.03
N GLY A 94 21.12 -26.64 4.18
CA GLY A 94 21.45 -27.45 5.35
C GLY A 94 20.46 -27.32 6.53
N VAL A 95 19.39 -26.54 6.36
CA VAL A 95 18.26 -26.44 7.30
C VAL A 95 17.13 -27.32 6.78
N LEU A 96 16.49 -28.11 7.64
CA LEU A 96 15.32 -28.88 7.28
C LEU A 96 14.08 -28.01 7.50
N ARG A 97 13.26 -27.83 6.46
CA ARG A 97 12.02 -27.07 6.52
C ARG A 97 10.85 -27.95 6.10
N ALA A 98 9.71 -27.81 6.77
CA ALA A 98 8.44 -28.39 6.34
C ALA A 98 7.50 -27.29 5.87
N THR A 99 6.77 -27.57 4.80
CA THR A 99 5.72 -26.72 4.25
C THR A 99 4.38 -27.40 4.51
N GLY A 100 3.35 -26.67 4.96
CA GLY A 100 2.04 -27.28 5.24
C GLY A 100 1.48 -28.07 4.05
N GLY A 101 0.71 -29.13 4.35
CA GLY A 101 0.26 -30.12 3.38
C GLY A 101 0.16 -31.52 4.01
N ILE A 102 0.41 -32.56 3.21
CA ILE A 102 0.40 -33.93 3.70
C ILE A 102 1.72 -34.24 4.40
N LYS A 103 1.68 -34.35 5.73
CA LYS A 103 2.81 -34.79 6.54
C LYS A 103 3.13 -36.26 6.29
N SER A 104 2.10 -37.10 6.19
CA SER A 104 2.25 -38.53 5.94
C SER A 104 0.94 -39.13 5.41
N ALA A 105 1.06 -39.95 4.37
CA ALA A 105 0.04 -40.90 3.95
C ALA A 105 0.78 -42.20 3.60
N LYS A 106 0.32 -43.33 4.12
CA LYS A 106 0.99 -44.62 3.87
C LYS A 106 0.39 -45.41 2.72
N SER A 107 -0.86 -45.11 2.40
CA SER A 107 -1.60 -45.66 1.29
C SER A 107 -1.92 -44.54 0.30
N SER A 108 -1.79 -44.81 -1.01
CA SER A 108 -2.12 -43.88 -2.11
C SER A 108 -1.59 -42.45 -1.92
N ASP A 109 -0.35 -42.30 -1.45
CA ASP A 109 0.27 -41.04 -1.07
C ASP A 109 0.22 -39.94 -2.15
N GLY A 110 0.41 -40.31 -3.42
CA GLY A 110 0.36 -39.40 -4.56
C GLY A 110 -1.01 -38.72 -4.80
N THR A 111 -2.07 -39.18 -4.13
CA THR A 111 -3.41 -38.58 -4.18
C THR A 111 -3.85 -37.97 -2.86
N ALA A 112 -3.06 -38.10 -1.79
CA ALA A 112 -3.45 -37.66 -0.45
C ALA A 112 -3.70 -36.15 -0.36
N LEU A 113 -3.02 -35.31 -1.15
CA LEU A 113 -3.23 -33.86 -1.18
C LEU A 113 -4.65 -33.45 -1.60
N ARG A 114 -5.39 -34.33 -2.27
CA ARG A 114 -6.78 -34.08 -2.70
C ARG A 114 -7.74 -33.89 -1.53
N VAL A 115 -7.40 -34.40 -0.34
CA VAL A 115 -8.27 -34.24 0.84
C VAL A 115 -8.33 -32.80 1.39
N MET A 116 -7.67 -31.85 0.72
CA MET A 116 -7.53 -30.47 1.17
C MET A 116 -7.39 -29.50 -0.02
N ASP A 117 -7.86 -29.88 -1.22
CA ASP A 117 -7.74 -29.05 -2.42
C ASP A 117 -8.98 -28.18 -2.68
N GLY A 118 -10.04 -28.37 -1.89
CA GLY A 118 -11.29 -27.62 -1.96
C GLY A 118 -12.24 -28.12 -3.05
N ASP A 119 -11.93 -29.27 -3.68
CA ASP A 119 -12.76 -29.89 -4.72
C ASP A 119 -13.32 -31.23 -4.23
N VAL A 120 -14.58 -31.20 -3.80
CA VAL A 120 -15.32 -32.37 -3.31
C VAL A 120 -15.50 -33.49 -4.36
N THR A 121 -15.15 -33.25 -5.62
CA THR A 121 -15.18 -34.26 -6.69
C THR A 121 -13.87 -35.02 -6.82
N THR A 122 -12.78 -34.50 -6.26
CA THR A 122 -11.52 -35.24 -6.12
C THR A 122 -11.51 -36.00 -4.80
N TYR A 123 -10.58 -36.96 -4.68
CA TYR A 123 -10.51 -37.80 -3.49
C TYR A 123 -9.17 -38.50 -3.32
N TRP A 124 -8.90 -38.86 -2.07
CA TRP A 124 -7.95 -39.89 -1.67
C TRP A 124 -8.70 -41.21 -1.44
N GLU A 125 -8.25 -42.26 -2.14
CA GLU A 125 -8.74 -43.63 -1.99
C GLU A 125 -7.56 -44.51 -1.55
N PRO A 126 -7.54 -45.03 -0.31
CA PRO A 126 -6.55 -46.00 0.11
C PRO A 126 -6.55 -47.24 -0.80
N ASP A 127 -5.37 -47.76 -1.11
CA ASP A 127 -5.23 -49.03 -1.81
C ASP A 127 -5.86 -50.14 -0.96
N ALA A 128 -6.73 -50.91 -1.59
CA ALA A 128 -7.48 -51.92 -0.90
C ALA A 128 -6.67 -53.20 -0.60
N ASP A 129 -5.45 -53.32 -1.15
CA ASP A 129 -4.50 -54.38 -0.80
C ASP A 129 -3.62 -54.00 0.41
N ASP A 130 -3.59 -52.72 0.80
CA ASP A 130 -2.86 -52.25 1.99
C ASP A 130 -3.51 -52.74 3.30
N GLU A 131 -2.70 -52.80 4.37
CA GLU A 131 -3.20 -53.04 5.71
C GLU A 131 -4.09 -51.88 6.17
N LEU A 132 -5.17 -52.18 6.90
CA LEU A 132 -6.09 -51.15 7.41
C LEU A 132 -5.38 -50.10 8.30
N ALA A 133 -4.27 -50.46 8.96
CA ALA A 133 -3.48 -49.52 9.76
C ALA A 133 -2.76 -48.44 8.93
N ASP A 134 -2.61 -48.67 7.62
CA ASP A 134 -2.00 -47.74 6.68
C ASP A 134 -3.04 -46.87 5.96
N TRP A 135 -4.34 -47.15 6.13
CA TRP A 135 -5.45 -46.28 5.74
C TRP A 135 -5.58 -45.09 6.70
N GLN A 136 -4.56 -44.24 6.68
CA GLN A 136 -4.52 -42.98 7.40
C GLN A 136 -3.83 -41.89 6.58
N VAL A 137 -4.31 -40.66 6.76
CA VAL A 137 -3.70 -39.44 6.23
C VAL A 137 -3.48 -38.45 7.38
N GLU A 138 -2.27 -37.90 7.43
CA GLU A 138 -1.86 -36.84 8.35
C GLU A 138 -1.65 -35.54 7.58
N ILE A 139 -2.44 -34.53 7.93
CA ILE A 139 -2.37 -33.17 7.43
C ILE A 139 -1.59 -32.34 8.45
N ASP A 140 -0.68 -31.51 7.94
CA ASP A 140 0.02 -30.45 8.65
C ASP A 140 -0.45 -29.11 8.10
N LEU A 141 -1.06 -28.28 8.94
CA LEU A 141 -1.59 -26.97 8.57
C LEU A 141 -0.49 -25.92 8.36
N GLY A 142 0.78 -26.30 8.57
CA GLY A 142 1.95 -25.44 8.43
C GLY A 142 2.11 -24.40 9.55
N ARG A 143 1.08 -24.23 10.38
CA ARG A 143 1.01 -23.29 11.50
C ARG A 143 0.03 -23.75 12.58
N LEU A 144 0.19 -23.23 13.79
CA LEU A 144 -0.75 -23.39 14.89
C LEU A 144 -1.98 -22.50 14.68
N VAL A 145 -3.16 -23.13 14.60
CA VAL A 145 -4.45 -22.43 14.50
C VAL A 145 -5.34 -22.72 15.71
N SER A 146 -6.34 -21.88 15.95
CA SER A 146 -7.46 -22.25 16.83
C SER A 146 -8.61 -22.81 15.98
N ALA A 147 -8.67 -24.14 15.86
CA ALA A 147 -9.67 -24.84 15.07
C ALA A 147 -10.97 -24.96 15.87
N THR A 148 -12.07 -24.42 15.35
CA THR A 148 -13.40 -24.46 15.96
C THR A 148 -14.14 -25.75 15.65
N HIS A 149 -13.95 -26.28 14.45
CA HIS A 149 -14.49 -27.57 14.03
C HIS A 149 -13.70 -28.18 12.86
N ILE A 150 -13.86 -29.48 12.67
CA ILE A 150 -13.37 -30.22 11.50
C ILE A 150 -14.56 -30.82 10.78
N THR A 151 -14.59 -30.64 9.45
CA THR A 151 -15.59 -31.29 8.58
C THR A 151 -14.91 -32.32 7.69
N ILE A 152 -15.43 -33.55 7.70
CA ILE A 152 -15.00 -34.66 6.85
C ILE A 152 -16.05 -34.86 5.78
N ARG A 153 -15.67 -34.79 4.50
CA ARG A 153 -16.55 -35.07 3.36
C ARG A 153 -16.05 -36.28 2.58
N PHE A 154 -16.98 -37.16 2.23
CA PHE A 154 -16.75 -38.29 1.35
C PHE A 154 -17.36 -38.02 -0.03
N THR A 155 -16.78 -38.60 -1.08
CA THR A 155 -17.27 -38.41 -2.45
C THR A 155 -18.69 -38.93 -2.63
N GLU A 156 -19.49 -38.24 -3.45
CA GLU A 156 -20.82 -38.70 -3.84
C GLU A 156 -20.74 -40.00 -4.66
N ASP A 157 -21.67 -40.92 -4.42
CA ASP A 157 -21.76 -42.19 -5.16
C ASP A 157 -22.47 -41.98 -6.50
N ALA A 158 -21.88 -42.48 -7.60
CA ALA A 158 -22.49 -42.44 -8.92
C ALA A 158 -22.52 -43.84 -9.56
N PRO A 159 -23.54 -44.18 -10.38
CA PRO A 159 -23.64 -45.51 -10.99
C PRO A 159 -22.42 -45.95 -11.81
N ASP A 160 -21.80 -45.00 -12.51
CA ASP A 160 -20.63 -45.23 -13.37
C ASP A 160 -19.29 -44.98 -12.65
N ASP A 161 -19.33 -44.50 -11.41
CA ASP A 161 -18.14 -44.23 -10.58
C ASP A 161 -18.49 -44.41 -9.10
N ARG A 162 -18.44 -45.67 -8.65
CA ARG A 162 -18.87 -46.04 -7.30
C ARG A 162 -17.93 -45.43 -6.25
N ALA A 163 -18.52 -44.84 -5.20
CA ALA A 163 -17.82 -44.23 -4.09
C ALA A 163 -18.50 -44.57 -2.75
N ASP A 164 -17.74 -45.11 -1.81
CA ASP A 164 -18.15 -45.43 -0.45
C ASP A 164 -17.51 -44.47 0.56
N PRO A 165 -18.20 -44.13 1.66
CA PRO A 165 -17.56 -43.44 2.75
C PRO A 165 -16.73 -44.44 3.55
N PHE A 166 -15.85 -43.96 4.43
CA PHE A 166 -15.17 -44.88 5.35
C PHE A 166 -16.18 -45.58 6.25
N TYR A 167 -16.15 -46.92 6.23
CA TYR A 167 -17.04 -47.76 7.03
C TYR A 167 -16.94 -47.43 8.52
N GLN A 168 -15.72 -47.26 9.04
CA GLN A 168 -15.50 -46.65 10.35
C GLN A 168 -14.20 -45.85 10.34
N PHE A 169 -14.17 -44.70 11.01
CA PHE A 169 -12.99 -43.86 11.08
C PHE A 169 -12.89 -43.05 12.38
N ARG A 170 -11.69 -42.51 12.64
CA ARG A 170 -11.42 -41.57 13.72
C ARG A 170 -10.59 -40.39 13.21
N VAL A 171 -10.84 -39.24 13.81
CA VAL A 171 -10.13 -37.98 13.60
C VAL A 171 -9.43 -37.60 14.90
N HIS A 172 -8.15 -37.25 14.80
CA HIS A 172 -7.36 -36.74 15.92
C HIS A 172 -6.66 -35.45 15.53
N THR A 173 -6.44 -34.58 16.52
CA THR A 173 -5.73 -33.31 16.38
C THR A 173 -4.49 -33.28 17.26
N ALA A 174 -3.41 -32.65 16.81
CA ALA A 174 -2.26 -32.34 17.65
C ALA A 174 -1.80 -30.90 17.45
N THR A 175 -1.29 -30.27 18.51
CA THR A 175 -0.69 -28.92 18.46
C THR A 175 0.70 -28.91 17.84
N GLY A 176 1.30 -30.08 17.69
CA GLY A 176 2.71 -30.24 17.39
C GLY A 176 3.55 -30.61 18.61
N GLN A 177 3.04 -30.53 19.85
CA GLN A 177 3.80 -30.98 21.02
C GLN A 177 4.07 -32.50 21.00
N ASN A 178 5.12 -32.91 21.72
CA ASN A 178 5.42 -34.30 21.98
C ASN A 178 5.47 -34.60 23.49
N PRO A 179 5.29 -35.86 23.91
CA PRO A 179 5.18 -36.22 25.34
C PRO A 179 6.40 -35.88 26.22
N PHE A 180 7.56 -35.61 25.62
CA PHE A 180 8.82 -35.39 26.33
C PHE A 180 9.38 -33.97 26.13
N ASP A 181 8.69 -33.11 25.37
CA ASP A 181 9.13 -31.77 24.95
C ASP A 181 10.53 -31.77 24.29
N GLU A 182 10.89 -32.87 23.62
CA GLU A 182 12.19 -33.05 22.97
C GLU A 182 12.12 -32.69 21.49
N VAL A 183 12.92 -31.72 21.05
CA VAL A 183 12.84 -31.15 19.69
C VAL A 183 13.02 -32.20 18.58
N SER A 184 13.86 -33.21 18.79
CA SER A 184 14.13 -34.29 17.84
C SER A 184 13.15 -35.47 17.90
N ASN A 185 12.13 -35.41 18.76
CA ASN A 185 11.17 -36.51 18.89
C ASN A 185 10.06 -36.39 17.82
N PRO A 186 9.86 -37.41 16.97
CA PRO A 186 8.87 -37.39 15.90
C PRO A 186 7.44 -37.67 16.38
N ILE A 187 7.25 -38.18 17.59
CA ILE A 187 5.94 -38.55 18.12
C ILE A 187 5.17 -37.26 18.46
N LEU A 188 3.93 -37.16 17.99
CA LEU A 188 3.02 -36.06 18.34
C LEU A 188 1.98 -36.51 19.36
N GLU A 189 1.60 -35.61 20.27
CA GLU A 189 0.53 -35.83 21.24
C GLU A 189 -0.84 -35.60 20.61
N TYR A 190 -1.40 -36.64 20.01
CA TYR A 190 -2.73 -36.60 19.39
C TYR A 190 -3.84 -36.71 20.43
N GLN A 191 -4.87 -35.89 20.23
CA GLN A 191 -6.10 -35.89 21.01
C GLN A 191 -7.29 -36.23 20.12
N PHE A 192 -8.24 -37.00 20.64
CA PHE A 192 -9.43 -37.38 19.90
C PHE A 192 -10.28 -36.15 19.57
N ALA A 193 -10.68 -36.05 18.31
CA ALA A 193 -11.47 -34.94 17.77
C ALA A 193 -12.90 -35.40 17.46
N GLY A 194 -13.03 -36.59 16.87
CA GLY A 194 -14.32 -37.17 16.49
C GLY A 194 -14.15 -38.44 15.67
N GLY A 195 -15.25 -39.03 15.22
CA GLY A 195 -15.27 -40.23 14.40
C GLY A 195 -16.60 -40.96 14.48
N THR A 196 -16.67 -42.11 13.81
CA THR A 196 -17.86 -42.96 13.82
C THR A 196 -17.92 -43.83 15.08
N THR A 197 -19.08 -43.90 15.73
CA THR A 197 -19.34 -44.83 16.85
C THR A 197 -19.96 -46.14 16.39
N GLU A 198 -20.65 -46.13 15.25
CA GLU A 198 -21.26 -47.27 14.58
C GLU A 198 -20.79 -47.31 13.12
N PRO A 199 -20.94 -48.45 12.41
CA PRO A 199 -20.63 -48.50 11.00
C PRO A 199 -21.39 -47.48 10.16
N ASN A 200 -20.65 -46.72 9.35
CA ASN A 200 -21.19 -45.78 8.39
C ASN A 200 -21.42 -46.46 7.03
N LEU A 201 -22.62 -46.30 6.48
CA LEU A 201 -23.00 -46.93 5.21
C LEU A 201 -23.25 -45.89 4.11
N ASP A 202 -23.80 -44.74 4.49
CA ASP A 202 -24.34 -43.74 3.56
C ASP A 202 -23.98 -42.29 3.94
N GLN A 203 -23.71 -41.96 5.21
CA GLN A 203 -23.40 -40.59 5.62
C GLN A 203 -22.10 -40.11 4.96
N ARG A 204 -22.19 -39.00 4.20
CA ARG A 204 -21.08 -38.42 3.45
C ARG A 204 -20.44 -37.19 4.10
N GLU A 205 -21.07 -36.60 5.11
CA GLU A 205 -20.56 -35.41 5.81
C GLU A 205 -20.58 -35.60 7.33
N PHE A 206 -19.46 -35.33 7.99
CA PHE A 206 -19.35 -35.33 9.44
C PHE A 206 -18.67 -34.05 9.93
N THR A 207 -19.29 -33.35 10.87
CA THR A 207 -18.71 -32.16 11.50
C THR A 207 -18.47 -32.41 12.99
N PHE A 208 -17.25 -32.14 13.44
CA PHE A 208 -16.82 -32.32 14.83
C PHE A 208 -16.41 -30.97 15.42
N GLY A 209 -17.18 -30.47 16.40
CA GLY A 209 -16.82 -29.29 17.18
C GLY A 209 -15.60 -29.55 18.07
N LEU A 210 -14.72 -28.56 18.17
CA LEU A 210 -13.45 -28.67 18.89
C LEU A 210 -13.39 -27.69 20.05
N GLU A 211 -13.44 -28.25 21.26
CA GLU A 211 -13.30 -27.49 22.49
C GLU A 211 -11.82 -27.31 22.91
N PRO A 212 -11.48 -26.16 23.53
CA PRO A 212 -10.16 -25.94 24.12
C PRO A 212 -9.85 -26.93 25.24
N VAL A 213 -8.56 -27.22 25.41
CA VAL A 213 -8.09 -28.27 26.34
C VAL A 213 -7.37 -27.69 27.55
N LEU A 214 -6.74 -26.52 27.38
CA LEU A 214 -6.03 -25.82 28.46
C LEU A 214 -6.96 -24.82 29.15
N VAL A 215 -6.64 -24.45 30.39
CA VAL A 215 -7.35 -23.41 31.13
C VAL A 215 -7.31 -22.11 30.34
N HIS A 216 -8.48 -21.58 30.03
CA HIS A 216 -8.66 -20.45 29.14
C HIS A 216 -9.59 -19.41 29.73
N THR A 217 -9.67 -18.25 29.10
CA THR A 217 -10.58 -17.19 29.52
C THR A 217 -11.93 -17.32 28.86
N ASP A 218 -12.92 -16.66 29.44
CA ASP A 218 -14.21 -16.47 28.80
C ASP A 218 -14.01 -15.80 27.43
N GLY A 219 -14.68 -16.31 26.40
CA GLY A 219 -14.53 -15.85 25.01
C GLY A 219 -13.59 -16.69 24.14
N TRP A 220 -12.66 -17.47 24.72
CA TRP A 220 -11.80 -18.35 23.92
C TRP A 220 -12.62 -19.41 23.18
N THR A 221 -12.37 -19.55 21.87
CA THR A 221 -13.02 -20.57 21.02
C THR A 221 -12.02 -21.39 20.23
N GLY A 222 -12.36 -22.66 20.06
CA GLY A 222 -11.58 -23.62 19.29
C GLY A 222 -10.45 -24.28 20.08
N ARG A 223 -9.97 -25.40 19.53
CA ARG A 223 -8.82 -26.15 20.02
C ARG A 223 -7.58 -25.77 19.22
N LEU A 224 -6.48 -25.49 19.93
CA LEU A 224 -5.17 -25.34 19.31
C LEU A 224 -4.81 -26.59 18.50
N THR A 225 -4.55 -26.42 17.20
CA THR A 225 -4.34 -27.50 16.24
C THR A 225 -3.30 -27.07 15.21
N GLN A 226 -2.36 -27.95 14.89
CA GLN A 226 -1.50 -27.84 13.70
C GLN A 226 -1.62 -29.09 12.84
N TYR A 227 -1.77 -30.27 13.44
CA TYR A 227 -1.86 -31.53 12.73
C TYR A 227 -3.23 -32.16 12.88
N VAL A 228 -3.77 -32.70 11.79
CA VAL A 228 -5.00 -33.48 11.77
C VAL A 228 -4.69 -34.87 11.21
N ARG A 229 -5.10 -35.93 11.91
CA ARG A 229 -4.98 -37.31 11.43
C ARG A 229 -6.37 -37.91 11.26
N VAL A 230 -6.66 -38.37 10.05
CA VAL A 230 -7.85 -39.19 9.76
C VAL A 230 -7.39 -40.63 9.56
N SER A 231 -7.98 -41.58 10.28
CA SER A 231 -7.63 -43.00 10.19
C SER A 231 -8.89 -43.84 10.07
N ALA A 232 -8.94 -44.72 9.07
CA ALA A 232 -9.96 -45.75 9.02
C ALA A 232 -9.73 -46.77 10.14
N THR A 233 -10.79 -47.17 10.83
CA THR A 233 -10.76 -48.15 11.92
C THR A 233 -11.55 -49.42 11.62
N GLY A 234 -12.24 -49.45 10.49
CA GLY A 234 -12.95 -50.61 9.97
C GLY A 234 -13.15 -50.45 8.46
N ARG A 235 -13.28 -51.58 7.76
CA ARG A 235 -13.53 -51.63 6.31
C ARG A 235 -14.46 -52.79 5.96
N ARG A 236 -15.17 -52.68 4.84
CA ARG A 236 -15.95 -53.77 4.24
C ARG A 236 -15.13 -54.60 3.25
N GLY A 237 -14.11 -54.01 2.63
CA GLY A 237 -13.18 -54.69 1.73
C GLY A 237 -13.88 -55.27 0.49
N ASP A 238 -13.80 -56.58 0.31
CA ASP A 238 -14.40 -57.33 -0.80
C ASP A 238 -15.91 -57.59 -0.64
N ARG A 239 -16.51 -57.16 0.49
CA ARG A 239 -17.92 -57.38 0.85
C ARG A 239 -18.67 -56.07 1.06
N ALA A 240 -18.52 -55.11 0.15
CA ALA A 240 -19.12 -53.78 0.33
C ALA A 240 -20.65 -53.80 0.25
N GLU A 241 -21.20 -54.39 -0.81
CA GLU A 241 -22.64 -54.47 -1.05
C GLU A 241 -22.94 -55.75 -1.83
N GLU A 242 -23.96 -56.50 -1.41
CA GLU A 242 -24.44 -57.67 -2.15
C GLU A 242 -25.22 -57.19 -3.38
N VAL A 243 -24.83 -57.67 -4.55
CA VAL A 243 -25.42 -57.31 -5.85
C VAL A 243 -25.91 -58.56 -6.56
N THR A 244 -26.75 -58.40 -7.57
CA THR A 244 -27.15 -59.52 -8.43
C THR A 244 -25.97 -59.99 -9.29
N GLN A 245 -26.02 -61.25 -9.76
CA GLN A 245 -24.99 -61.78 -10.67
C GLN A 245 -24.85 -60.91 -11.94
N GLY A 246 -25.96 -60.45 -12.52
CA GLY A 246 -25.93 -59.62 -13.72
C GLY A 246 -25.28 -58.25 -13.49
N GLU A 247 -25.49 -57.65 -12.31
CA GLU A 247 -24.80 -56.41 -11.92
C GLU A 247 -23.31 -56.67 -11.66
N TYR A 248 -22.97 -57.75 -10.96
CA TYR A 248 -21.58 -58.14 -10.71
C TYR A 248 -20.78 -58.35 -12.02
N ASP A 249 -21.37 -59.06 -12.98
CA ASP A 249 -20.75 -59.32 -14.28
C ASP A 249 -20.58 -58.03 -15.12
N ALA A 250 -21.40 -57.00 -14.85
CA ALA A 250 -21.31 -55.69 -15.49
C ALA A 250 -20.31 -54.74 -14.80
N LEU A 251 -19.90 -55.02 -13.56
CA LEU A 251 -18.91 -54.21 -12.85
C LEU A 251 -17.54 -54.31 -13.53
N PRO A 252 -16.76 -53.21 -13.54
CA PRO A 252 -15.34 -53.28 -13.81
C PRO A 252 -14.66 -54.30 -12.90
N THR A 253 -13.67 -55.03 -13.40
CA THR A 253 -12.95 -56.05 -12.61
C THR A 253 -12.35 -55.50 -11.30
N ALA A 254 -12.00 -54.21 -11.27
CA ALA A 254 -11.50 -53.55 -10.06
C ALA A 254 -12.57 -53.38 -8.95
N ASP A 255 -13.85 -53.36 -9.33
CA ASP A 255 -15.00 -53.18 -8.43
C ASP A 255 -15.70 -54.50 -8.08
N GLN A 256 -15.27 -55.60 -8.69
CA GLN A 256 -15.76 -56.93 -8.36
C GLN A 256 -15.15 -57.39 -7.02
N GLY A 257 -16.01 -57.63 -6.04
CA GLY A 257 -15.66 -58.20 -4.74
C GLY A 257 -15.73 -59.72 -4.73
N VAL A 258 -15.94 -60.29 -3.56
CA VAL A 258 -15.97 -61.75 -3.37
C VAL A 258 -17.26 -62.38 -3.89
N VAL A 259 -17.15 -63.61 -4.41
CA VAL A 259 -18.30 -64.49 -4.64
C VAL A 259 -18.33 -65.54 -3.54
N GLU A 260 -19.37 -65.50 -2.70
CA GLU A 260 -19.55 -66.47 -1.63
C GLU A 260 -20.39 -67.64 -2.10
N ASN A 261 -19.86 -68.85 -1.94
CA ASN A 261 -20.56 -70.08 -2.30
C ASN A 261 -21.26 -70.66 -1.06
N VAL A 262 -22.59 -70.76 -1.08
CA VAL A 262 -23.39 -71.09 0.10
C VAL A 262 -23.68 -72.60 0.15
N TRP A 263 -23.23 -73.26 1.20
CA TRP A 263 -23.59 -74.65 1.51
C TRP A 263 -24.80 -74.71 2.45
N LEU A 264 -25.85 -75.44 2.05
CA LEU A 264 -26.99 -75.79 2.90
C LEU A 264 -26.70 -77.08 3.65
N ILE A 265 -26.53 -76.98 4.97
CA ILE A 265 -26.33 -78.15 5.84
C ILE A 265 -27.21 -78.06 7.09
N GLY A 266 -28.06 -79.07 7.29
CA GLY A 266 -28.86 -79.21 8.51
C GLY A 266 -29.80 -78.04 8.80
N GLY A 267 -30.23 -77.29 7.78
CA GLY A 267 -31.05 -76.08 7.94
C GLY A 267 -30.25 -74.78 8.14
N GLU A 268 -28.91 -74.85 8.18
CA GLU A 268 -28.01 -73.69 8.24
C GLU A 268 -27.35 -73.40 6.89
N GLN A 269 -26.93 -72.15 6.70
CA GLN A 269 -26.12 -71.69 5.56
C GLN A 269 -24.67 -71.50 6.01
N ARG A 270 -23.70 -72.04 5.24
CA ARG A 270 -22.27 -71.85 5.50
C ARG A 270 -21.54 -71.44 4.22
N VAL A 271 -20.64 -70.47 4.31
CA VAL A 271 -19.77 -70.10 3.18
C VAL A 271 -18.66 -71.14 3.03
N VAL A 272 -18.46 -71.63 1.81
CA VAL A 272 -17.41 -72.60 1.46
C VAL A 272 -16.60 -72.13 0.25
N THR A 273 -15.44 -72.74 0.02
CA THR A 273 -14.63 -72.48 -1.20
C THR A 273 -15.36 -72.97 -2.45
N ALA A 274 -15.03 -72.41 -3.61
CA ALA A 274 -15.61 -72.83 -4.89
C ALA A 274 -15.45 -74.34 -5.14
N ASP A 275 -14.22 -74.86 -4.99
CA ASP A 275 -13.94 -76.30 -5.13
C ASP A 275 -14.80 -77.17 -4.20
N ARG A 276 -15.06 -76.68 -2.97
CA ARG A 276 -15.89 -77.39 -2.00
C ARG A 276 -17.36 -77.34 -2.41
N TYR A 277 -17.83 -76.20 -2.92
CA TYR A 277 -19.19 -76.00 -3.40
C TYR A 277 -19.51 -76.89 -4.60
N ASP A 278 -18.59 -76.96 -5.57
CA ASP A 278 -18.73 -77.79 -6.77
C ASP A 278 -18.76 -79.29 -6.46
N ALA A 279 -18.17 -79.69 -5.33
CA ALA A 279 -18.20 -81.07 -4.83
C ALA A 279 -19.46 -81.41 -4.01
N LEU A 280 -20.34 -80.44 -3.72
CA LEU A 280 -21.58 -80.68 -2.98
C LEU A 280 -22.66 -81.32 -3.88
N PRO A 281 -23.53 -82.18 -3.33
CA PRO A 281 -24.77 -82.56 -4.02
C PRO A 281 -25.60 -81.32 -4.38
N ALA A 282 -26.29 -81.33 -5.52
CA ALA A 282 -27.10 -80.19 -5.98
C ALA A 282 -28.14 -79.73 -4.95
N GLU A 283 -28.70 -80.66 -4.16
CA GLU A 283 -29.66 -80.36 -3.08
C GLU A 283 -29.04 -79.60 -1.88
N GLN A 284 -27.70 -79.56 -1.79
CA GLN A 284 -26.95 -78.87 -0.74
C GLN A 284 -26.28 -77.58 -1.23
N GLN A 285 -26.39 -77.25 -2.52
CA GLN A 285 -25.88 -76.01 -3.09
C GLN A 285 -26.91 -74.89 -2.90
N GLY A 286 -26.66 -74.00 -1.93
CA GLY A 286 -27.55 -72.92 -1.52
C GLY A 286 -27.51 -71.66 -2.39
N GLY A 287 -26.80 -71.69 -3.52
CA GLY A 287 -26.57 -70.54 -4.38
C GLY A 287 -25.26 -69.82 -4.11
N GLN A 288 -24.99 -68.81 -4.93
CA GLN A 288 -23.84 -67.91 -4.81
C GLN A 288 -24.33 -66.52 -4.45
N ARG A 289 -23.59 -65.80 -3.61
CA ARG A 289 -23.77 -64.36 -3.35
C ARG A 289 -22.63 -63.59 -3.96
N TYR A 290 -22.96 -62.51 -4.66
CA TYR A 290 -21.99 -61.68 -5.37
C TYR A 290 -21.88 -60.35 -4.64
N PHE A 291 -20.66 -59.91 -4.35
CA PHE A 291 -20.42 -58.64 -3.66
C PHE A 291 -19.60 -57.72 -4.55
N ARG A 292 -19.89 -56.42 -4.55
CA ARG A 292 -18.93 -55.44 -5.06
C ARG A 292 -17.86 -55.13 -4.01
N ARG A 293 -16.70 -54.68 -4.47
CA ARG A 293 -15.61 -54.16 -3.64
C ARG A 293 -15.97 -52.77 -3.10
N GLU A 294 -15.41 -52.45 -1.94
CA GLU A 294 -15.51 -51.13 -1.31
C GLU A 294 -14.60 -50.14 -2.05
N ARG A 295 -15.10 -48.93 -2.28
CA ARG A 295 -14.36 -47.79 -2.87
C ARG A 295 -14.29 -46.65 -1.84
N PRO A 296 -13.47 -46.76 -0.79
CA PRO A 296 -13.48 -45.81 0.33
C PRO A 296 -12.83 -44.48 -0.07
N ARG A 297 -13.62 -43.47 -0.39
CA ARG A 297 -13.14 -42.20 -0.98
C ARG A 297 -13.38 -41.01 -0.08
N LEU A 298 -12.28 -40.50 0.50
CA LEU A 298 -12.27 -39.28 1.29
C LEU A 298 -12.04 -38.08 0.35
N ALA A 299 -13.03 -37.20 0.27
CA ALA A 299 -12.99 -36.02 -0.60
C ALA A 299 -12.31 -34.84 0.08
N GLU A 300 -12.75 -34.46 1.29
CA GLU A 300 -12.24 -33.26 1.97
C GLU A 300 -12.10 -33.45 3.49
N VAL A 301 -11.08 -32.79 4.03
CA VAL A 301 -10.84 -32.57 5.45
C VAL A 301 -10.68 -31.07 5.67
N GLU A 302 -11.78 -30.43 6.02
CA GLU A 302 -11.84 -28.99 6.27
C GLU A 302 -11.53 -28.70 7.74
N VAL A 303 -10.64 -27.74 8.00
CA VAL A 303 -10.28 -27.31 9.35
C VAL A 303 -10.65 -25.84 9.53
N TRP A 304 -11.79 -25.59 10.16
CA TRP A 304 -12.34 -24.25 10.28
C TRP A 304 -11.84 -23.52 11.53
N THR A 305 -11.26 -22.35 11.37
CA THR A 305 -10.64 -21.57 12.46
C THR A 305 -11.54 -20.48 13.02
N ALA A 306 -11.10 -19.87 14.11
CA ALA A 306 -11.73 -18.69 14.73
C ALA A 306 -11.60 -17.38 13.89
N GLY A 307 -10.95 -17.42 12.72
CA GLY A 307 -10.79 -16.28 11.81
C GLY A 307 -9.41 -16.20 11.15
N ASP A 308 -9.20 -15.14 10.37
CA ASP A 308 -7.91 -14.79 9.80
C ASP A 308 -6.96 -14.26 10.89
N ASN A 309 -5.86 -15.00 11.12
CA ASN A 309 -4.77 -14.57 12.01
C ASN A 309 -3.74 -13.77 11.21
N ILE A 310 -3.63 -12.47 11.46
CA ILE A 310 -2.72 -11.54 10.78
C ILE A 310 -1.37 -11.38 11.49
N ALA A 311 -1.16 -12.12 12.59
CA ALA A 311 0.05 -12.03 13.40
C ALA A 311 1.26 -12.63 12.67
N SER A 312 1.04 -13.70 11.91
CA SER A 312 2.05 -14.23 10.98
C SER A 312 2.29 -13.23 9.84
N GLY A 313 3.55 -13.04 9.46
CA GLY A 313 3.92 -12.12 8.37
C GLY A 313 3.98 -10.63 8.75
N ILE A 314 3.94 -10.27 10.04
CA ILE A 314 4.12 -8.86 10.48
C ILE A 314 5.37 -8.24 9.86
N GLN A 315 6.51 -8.92 9.94
CA GLN A 315 7.78 -8.39 9.45
C GLN A 315 7.82 -8.29 7.92
N THR A 316 7.31 -9.31 7.21
CA THR A 316 7.33 -9.30 5.73
C THR A 316 6.34 -8.29 5.15
N ARG A 317 5.26 -7.97 5.88
CA ARG A 317 4.35 -6.86 5.60
C ARG A 317 4.95 -5.47 5.87
N GLY A 318 6.19 -5.38 6.37
CA GLY A 318 6.88 -4.12 6.68
C GLY A 318 6.68 -3.63 8.12
N GLY A 319 6.09 -4.45 8.98
CA GLY A 319 5.97 -4.21 10.42
C GLY A 319 7.24 -4.52 11.19
N SER A 320 7.21 -4.30 12.51
CA SER A 320 8.36 -4.55 13.39
C SER A 320 7.94 -5.03 14.77
N LEU A 321 8.83 -5.80 15.42
CA LEU A 321 8.69 -6.27 16.79
C LEU A 321 9.88 -5.70 17.58
N GLN A 322 9.61 -4.83 18.54
CA GLN A 322 10.65 -4.14 19.31
C GLN A 322 10.47 -4.43 20.80
N GLU A 323 11.54 -4.90 21.42
CA GLU A 323 11.57 -5.25 22.85
C GLU A 323 12.90 -4.72 23.45
N GLY A 324 12.83 -4.19 24.67
CA GLY A 324 13.97 -3.47 25.28
C GLY A 324 15.19 -4.33 25.67
N ASN A 325 15.04 -5.64 25.78
CA ASN A 325 16.11 -6.61 25.95
C ASN A 325 16.66 -7.03 24.57
N PRO A 326 17.91 -6.68 24.24
CA PRO A 326 18.50 -7.01 22.94
C PRO A 326 18.69 -8.52 22.69
N ASN A 327 18.53 -9.35 23.73
CA ASN A 327 18.59 -10.82 23.62
C ASN A 327 17.20 -11.47 23.70
N ALA A 328 16.12 -10.69 23.62
CA ALA A 328 14.78 -11.24 23.52
C ALA A 328 14.54 -11.77 22.10
N ALA A 329 13.93 -12.95 22.02
CA ALA A 329 13.45 -13.55 20.79
C ALA A 329 11.93 -13.41 20.75
N ALA A 330 11.45 -12.17 20.58
CA ALA A 330 10.02 -11.84 20.62
C ALA A 330 9.26 -12.36 19.39
N GLU A 331 9.96 -12.51 18.27
CA GLU A 331 9.48 -13.12 17.03
C GLU A 331 8.98 -14.56 17.22
N LEU A 332 9.51 -15.28 18.21
CA LEU A 332 9.07 -16.64 18.56
C LEU A 332 7.68 -16.70 19.19
N ALA A 333 7.03 -15.55 19.44
CA ALA A 333 5.62 -15.50 19.81
C ALA A 333 4.70 -15.30 18.59
N PHE A 334 5.22 -15.26 17.36
CA PHE A 334 4.46 -15.00 16.14
C PHE A 334 4.80 -15.98 15.01
N ASP A 335 5.54 -17.05 15.34
CA ASP A 335 6.07 -18.01 14.37
C ASP A 335 5.08 -19.15 14.06
N GLY A 336 3.89 -19.12 14.65
CA GLY A 336 2.87 -20.12 14.42
C GLY A 336 3.21 -21.47 15.05
N SER A 337 4.03 -21.52 16.10
CA SER A 337 4.51 -22.78 16.69
C SER A 337 4.28 -22.86 18.19
N ILE A 338 3.73 -23.98 18.64
CA ILE A 338 3.62 -24.26 20.08
C ILE A 338 4.96 -24.70 20.71
N ARG A 339 5.98 -25.01 19.90
CA ARG A 339 7.24 -25.61 20.37
C ARG A 339 8.24 -24.56 20.84
N THR A 340 8.21 -23.39 20.23
CA THR A 340 9.04 -22.21 20.52
C THR A 340 8.34 -21.32 21.55
N ASN A 341 9.02 -20.27 22.02
CA ASN A 341 8.42 -19.25 22.89
C ASN A 341 9.32 -18.04 23.05
N TRP A 342 8.69 -16.89 23.23
CA TRP A 342 9.32 -15.71 23.80
C TRP A 342 9.37 -15.82 25.34
N ASN A 343 10.58 -15.71 25.89
CA ASN A 343 10.81 -15.64 27.34
C ASN A 343 10.69 -14.19 27.84
N ALA A 344 9.45 -13.69 27.89
CA ALA A 344 9.10 -12.34 28.28
C ALA A 344 9.53 -12.04 29.72
N THR A 345 10.49 -11.12 29.89
CA THR A 345 10.86 -10.61 31.23
C THR A 345 9.66 -9.87 31.85
N VAL A 346 9.49 -9.90 33.16
CA VAL A 346 8.51 -9.06 33.85
C VAL A 346 8.96 -7.61 33.75
N PHE A 347 8.09 -6.75 33.27
CA PHE A 347 8.38 -5.34 33.02
C PHE A 347 8.79 -4.60 34.30
N SER A 348 9.83 -3.78 34.15
CA SER A 348 10.36 -2.92 35.21
C SER A 348 10.90 -1.63 34.61
N THR A 349 10.93 -0.56 35.41
CA THR A 349 11.51 0.75 35.03
C THR A 349 12.83 1.02 35.75
N VAL A 350 13.35 0.05 36.50
CA VAL A 350 14.54 0.20 37.35
C VAL A 350 15.52 -0.94 37.12
N GLY A 351 16.79 -0.68 37.43
CA GLY A 351 17.87 -1.65 37.30
C GLY A 351 18.23 -1.98 35.85
N ASP A 352 19.02 -3.04 35.68
CA ASP A 352 19.56 -3.46 34.37
C ASP A 352 18.48 -3.99 33.41
N ILE A 353 17.28 -4.28 33.93
CA ILE A 353 16.13 -4.77 33.16
C ILE A 353 15.13 -3.67 32.80
N ALA A 354 15.48 -2.39 33.02
CA ALA A 354 14.58 -1.28 32.75
C ALA A 354 14.13 -1.27 31.28
N GLY A 355 12.81 -1.29 31.04
CA GLY A 355 12.21 -1.34 29.71
C GLY A 355 12.08 -2.74 29.10
N TRP A 356 12.64 -3.79 29.71
CA TRP A 356 12.44 -5.17 29.27
C TRP A 356 11.02 -5.63 29.60
N GLY A 357 10.50 -6.64 28.91
CA GLY A 357 9.14 -7.16 29.12
C GLY A 357 8.02 -6.34 28.49
N LEU A 358 8.38 -5.26 27.77
CA LEU A 358 7.48 -4.45 26.96
C LEU A 358 7.83 -4.70 25.49
N LEU A 359 6.88 -5.30 24.78
CA LEU A 359 6.95 -5.56 23.35
C LEU A 359 6.05 -4.56 22.61
N GLN A 360 6.66 -3.77 21.74
CA GLN A 360 5.96 -2.94 20.77
C GLN A 360 5.86 -3.69 19.44
N ILE A 361 4.67 -3.67 18.86
CA ILE A 361 4.33 -4.39 17.64
C ILE A 361 3.81 -3.34 16.65
N ASP A 362 4.54 -3.07 15.58
CA ASP A 362 4.01 -2.40 14.39
C ASP A 362 3.51 -3.47 13.44
N LEU A 363 2.22 -3.48 13.13
CA LEU A 363 1.60 -4.45 12.22
C LEU A 363 1.98 -4.25 10.76
N GLY A 364 2.67 -3.14 10.44
CA GLY A 364 3.08 -2.74 9.09
C GLY A 364 1.99 -1.99 8.32
N ALA A 365 0.72 -2.18 8.70
CA ALA A 365 -0.44 -1.55 8.09
C ALA A 365 -1.54 -1.30 9.13
N LEU A 366 -2.47 -0.40 8.81
CA LEU A 366 -3.68 -0.19 9.59
C LEU A 366 -4.66 -1.35 9.34
N MET A 367 -5.10 -2.02 10.41
CA MET A 367 -5.91 -3.24 10.35
C MET A 367 -7.12 -3.11 11.27
N ARG A 368 -8.26 -3.70 10.91
CA ARG A 368 -9.44 -3.79 11.80
C ARG A 368 -9.28 -4.97 12.74
N ILE A 369 -8.84 -4.74 13.97
CA ILE A 369 -8.58 -5.80 14.95
C ILE A 369 -9.80 -5.96 15.84
N ASP A 370 -10.24 -7.20 16.04
CA ASP A 370 -11.35 -7.53 16.94
C ASP A 370 -10.93 -8.43 18.12
N ALA A 371 -9.80 -9.13 18.01
CA ALA A 371 -9.25 -9.88 19.13
C ALA A 371 -7.72 -10.06 19.05
N VAL A 372 -7.08 -10.09 20.23
CA VAL A 372 -5.71 -10.55 20.40
C VAL A 372 -5.71 -11.73 21.36
N ARG A 373 -5.16 -12.86 20.92
CA ARG A 373 -4.99 -14.07 21.73
C ARG A 373 -3.55 -14.22 22.16
N THR A 374 -3.34 -14.50 23.44
CA THR A 374 -2.02 -14.81 24.00
C THR A 374 -2.02 -16.23 24.55
N ILE A 375 -1.08 -17.05 24.11
CA ILE A 375 -0.96 -18.46 24.48
C ILE A 375 0.29 -18.63 25.34
N SER A 376 0.11 -19.20 26.52
CA SER A 376 1.19 -19.57 27.45
C SER A 376 1.10 -21.07 27.73
N ARG A 377 2.04 -21.87 27.19
CA ARG A 377 2.04 -23.32 27.42
C ARG A 377 2.58 -23.67 28.80
N ARG A 378 2.17 -24.83 29.35
CA ARG A 378 2.83 -25.40 30.54
C ARG A 378 4.23 -25.89 30.16
N PRO A 379 5.31 -25.42 30.81
CA PRO A 379 6.63 -26.04 30.66
C PRO A 379 6.66 -27.41 31.36
N ALA A 380 7.42 -28.37 30.80
CA ALA A 380 7.53 -29.74 31.31
C ALA A 380 8.12 -29.85 32.73
N ARG A 381 8.78 -28.80 33.24
CA ARG A 381 9.29 -28.69 34.63
C ARG A 381 9.26 -27.24 35.12
N ALA A 382 8.46 -26.99 36.17
CA ALA A 382 8.40 -25.76 36.98
C ALA A 382 7.87 -24.47 36.30
N GLU A 383 6.96 -23.82 37.02
CA GLU A 383 6.09 -22.69 36.64
C GLU A 383 6.84 -21.44 36.16
N ARG A 384 6.66 -21.06 34.88
CA ARG A 384 6.99 -19.72 34.34
C ARG A 384 5.87 -19.23 33.44
N VAL A 385 4.66 -19.18 33.99
CA VAL A 385 3.48 -18.66 33.27
C VAL A 385 3.42 -17.15 33.39
N LEU A 386 2.59 -16.50 32.57
CA LEU A 386 2.33 -15.07 32.75
C LEU A 386 1.82 -14.80 34.16
N PHE A 387 2.38 -13.80 34.82
CA PHE A 387 1.88 -13.30 36.11
C PHE A 387 0.66 -12.40 35.87
N GLY A 388 0.67 -11.67 34.77
CA GLY A 388 -0.38 -10.81 34.28
C GLY A 388 0.18 -10.04 33.10
N TYR A 389 -0.66 -9.33 32.38
CA TYR A 389 -0.19 -8.46 31.30
C TYR A 389 -1.12 -7.26 31.10
N ILE A 390 -0.61 -6.29 30.36
CA ILE A 390 -1.37 -5.18 29.80
C ILE A 390 -1.20 -5.23 28.29
N LEU A 391 -2.31 -5.15 27.57
CA LEU A 391 -2.35 -4.97 26.12
C LEU A 391 -2.91 -3.58 25.81
N ARG A 392 -2.23 -2.83 24.94
CA ARG A 392 -2.68 -1.53 24.44
C ARG A 392 -2.63 -1.47 22.92
N GLY A 393 -3.43 -0.60 22.34
CA GLY A 393 -3.48 -0.37 20.89
C GLY A 393 -3.37 1.11 20.54
N SER A 394 -2.87 1.39 19.34
CA SER A 394 -2.87 2.71 18.72
C SER A 394 -3.11 2.59 17.21
N ASP A 395 -3.90 3.50 16.66
CA ASP A 395 -4.12 3.66 15.22
C ASP A 395 -2.94 4.39 14.53
N GLY A 396 -2.00 4.93 15.30
CA GLY A 396 -0.89 5.75 14.80
C GLY A 396 -1.03 7.25 15.08
N SER A 397 -2.15 7.67 15.68
CA SER A 397 -2.36 9.04 16.14
C SER A 397 -1.31 9.44 17.18
N VAL A 398 -0.79 10.66 17.06
CA VAL A 398 0.27 11.19 17.93
C VAL A 398 -0.23 12.30 18.84
N ALA A 399 0.25 12.32 20.08
CA ALA A 399 0.07 13.41 21.03
C ALA A 399 0.96 14.62 20.64
N PRO A 400 0.76 15.81 21.23
CA PRO A 400 1.55 17.01 20.91
C PRO A 400 3.07 16.88 21.12
N ASP A 401 3.51 15.91 21.92
CA ASP A 401 4.92 15.59 22.13
C ASP A 401 5.49 14.58 21.11
N GLY A 402 4.67 14.14 20.16
CA GLY A 402 5.02 13.17 19.12
C GLY A 402 4.90 11.71 19.55
N SER A 403 4.53 11.41 20.80
CA SER A 403 4.30 10.03 21.24
C SER A 403 2.97 9.48 20.72
N LEU A 404 2.88 8.16 20.52
CA LEU A 404 1.63 7.51 20.12
C LEU A 404 0.57 7.63 21.23
N ILE A 405 -0.68 7.86 20.82
CA ILE A 405 -1.85 7.80 21.70
C ILE A 405 -2.24 6.34 21.86
N TRP A 406 -2.22 5.86 23.11
CA TRP A 406 -2.47 4.45 23.45
C TRP A 406 -3.77 4.26 24.22
N GLU A 407 -4.57 3.30 23.77
CA GLU A 407 -5.77 2.84 24.47
C GLU A 407 -5.53 1.45 25.07
N THR A 408 -6.04 1.21 26.28
CA THR A 408 -5.92 -0.11 26.91
C THR A 408 -6.98 -1.06 26.34
N LEU A 409 -6.54 -2.19 25.81
CA LEU A 409 -7.39 -3.21 25.18
C LEU A 409 -7.66 -4.40 26.12
N SER A 410 -6.67 -4.78 26.93
CA SER A 410 -6.85 -5.84 27.93
C SER A 410 -7.70 -5.35 29.10
N PRO A 411 -8.66 -6.15 29.60
CA PRO A 411 -9.41 -5.81 30.80
C PRO A 411 -8.56 -5.97 32.08
N ASP A 412 -8.99 -5.37 33.20
CA ASP A 412 -8.24 -5.36 34.46
C ASP A 412 -7.97 -6.76 35.03
N GLU A 413 -8.80 -7.76 34.72
CA GLU A 413 -8.56 -9.16 35.10
C GLU A 413 -7.26 -9.72 34.53
N ARG A 414 -6.71 -9.14 33.45
CA ARG A 414 -5.41 -9.54 32.88
C ARG A 414 -4.22 -9.18 33.75
N LEU A 415 -4.36 -8.25 34.68
CA LEU A 415 -3.28 -7.85 35.59
C LEU A 415 -2.88 -8.95 36.56
N LEU A 416 -3.74 -9.95 36.77
CA LEU A 416 -3.57 -11.02 37.76
C LEU A 416 -3.96 -12.38 37.17
N ASN A 417 -2.97 -13.10 36.65
CA ASN A 417 -3.13 -14.50 36.27
C ASN A 417 -2.75 -15.45 37.42
N GLN A 418 -3.55 -16.48 37.64
CA GLN A 418 -3.25 -17.60 38.54
C GLN A 418 -2.80 -18.83 37.75
N ASP A 419 -3.69 -19.36 36.91
CA ASP A 419 -3.48 -20.64 36.21
C ASP A 419 -3.94 -20.64 34.74
N THR A 420 -4.45 -19.51 34.23
CA THR A 420 -4.86 -19.37 32.83
C THR A 420 -3.66 -19.51 31.90
N ARG A 421 -3.91 -20.15 30.76
CA ARG A 421 -2.94 -20.46 29.71
C ARG A 421 -3.32 -19.88 28.37
N LEU A 422 -4.61 -19.83 28.07
CA LEU A 422 -5.14 -19.30 26.82
C LEU A 422 -5.94 -18.03 27.12
N PHE A 423 -5.42 -16.89 26.70
CA PHE A 423 -6.04 -15.59 26.91
C PHE A 423 -6.60 -15.09 25.58
N GLU A 424 -7.81 -14.54 25.63
CA GLU A 424 -8.41 -13.79 24.54
C GLU A 424 -8.83 -12.42 25.04
N ASP A 425 -8.26 -11.36 24.46
CA ASP A 425 -8.73 -10.00 24.63
C ASP A 425 -9.55 -9.64 23.39
N ARG A 426 -10.87 -9.79 23.49
CA ARG A 426 -11.83 -9.44 22.44
C ARG A 426 -12.44 -8.08 22.74
N PHE A 427 -12.57 -7.26 21.70
CA PHE A 427 -13.11 -5.91 21.76
C PHE A 427 -13.84 -5.58 20.46
N ASP A 428 -14.52 -4.42 20.41
CA ASP A 428 -15.16 -3.97 19.18
C ASP A 428 -14.12 -3.76 18.07
N SER A 429 -14.45 -4.20 16.85
CA SER A 429 -13.54 -4.11 15.71
C SER A 429 -13.09 -2.67 15.48
N THR A 430 -11.80 -2.40 15.71
CA THR A 430 -11.24 -1.06 15.69
C THR A 430 -9.98 -0.98 14.80
N PRO A 431 -9.77 0.12 14.04
CA PRO A 431 -8.54 0.31 13.26
C PRO A 431 -7.34 0.50 14.18
N LEU A 432 -6.35 -0.40 14.10
CA LEU A 432 -5.11 -0.34 14.85
C LEU A 432 -3.93 -0.66 13.94
N ARG A 433 -2.80 0.02 14.16
CA ARG A 433 -1.51 -0.28 13.52
C ARG A 433 -0.48 -0.76 14.53
N PHE A 434 -0.50 -0.18 15.72
CA PHE A 434 0.46 -0.49 16.76
C PHE A 434 -0.22 -1.21 17.93
N LEU A 435 0.44 -2.22 18.48
CA LEU A 435 0.09 -2.86 19.74
C LEU A 435 1.26 -2.76 20.72
N GLU A 436 0.96 -2.66 22.01
CA GLU A 436 1.94 -2.78 23.10
C GLU A 436 1.50 -3.91 24.02
N PHE A 437 2.36 -4.92 24.19
CA PHE A 437 2.19 -5.98 25.17
C PHE A 437 3.20 -5.81 26.30
N ARG A 438 2.73 -5.80 27.54
CA ARG A 438 3.58 -5.67 28.73
C ARG A 438 3.35 -6.82 29.68
N ASN A 439 4.37 -7.63 29.94
CA ASN A 439 4.32 -8.66 30.98
C ASN A 439 4.45 -8.00 32.36
N VAL A 440 3.45 -8.13 33.25
CA VAL A 440 3.43 -7.44 34.55
C VAL A 440 3.24 -8.42 35.72
N ASP A 441 3.74 -8.02 36.89
CA ASP A 441 3.49 -8.70 38.16
C ASP A 441 2.95 -7.70 39.19
N THR A 442 1.69 -7.29 39.00
CA THR A 442 1.01 -6.26 39.82
C THR A 442 0.91 -6.67 41.30
N ALA A 443 0.81 -7.99 41.57
CA ALA A 443 0.77 -8.54 42.92
C ALA A 443 2.15 -8.62 43.60
N ARG A 444 3.24 -8.25 42.92
CA ARG A 444 4.62 -8.34 43.42
C ARG A 444 4.97 -9.72 43.98
N ARG A 445 4.57 -10.77 43.28
CA ARG A 445 4.95 -12.16 43.61
C ARG A 445 6.44 -12.41 43.38
N THR A 446 7.08 -11.52 42.63
CA THR A 446 8.49 -11.53 42.27
C THR A 446 9.19 -10.23 42.67
N LEU A 447 10.52 -10.24 42.68
CA LEU A 447 11.34 -9.06 42.97
C LEU A 447 11.65 -8.23 41.71
N ALA A 448 10.86 -8.37 40.65
CA ALA A 448 11.06 -7.63 39.39
C ALA A 448 10.93 -6.10 39.55
N HIS A 449 10.05 -5.67 40.47
CA HIS A 449 9.89 -4.27 40.84
C HIS A 449 11.14 -3.66 41.53
N GLU A 450 12.09 -4.49 41.96
CA GLU A 450 13.40 -4.08 42.47
C GLU A 450 14.52 -4.25 41.43
N GLY A 451 14.19 -4.59 40.18
CA GLY A 451 15.14 -4.79 39.08
C GLY A 451 15.63 -6.24 38.90
N ASN A 452 15.05 -7.21 39.60
CA ASN A 452 15.45 -8.62 39.45
C ASN A 452 14.81 -9.26 38.20
N ARG A 453 15.60 -10.02 37.44
CA ARG A 453 15.12 -10.69 36.23
C ARG A 453 14.21 -11.88 36.58
N HIS A 454 12.91 -11.72 36.34
CA HIS A 454 11.93 -12.81 36.32
C HIS A 454 11.30 -12.90 34.92
N GLN A 455 11.01 -14.11 34.44
CA GLN A 455 10.46 -14.29 33.09
C GLN A 455 9.23 -15.19 33.12
N SER A 456 8.32 -14.90 32.20
CA SER A 456 7.17 -15.70 31.84
C SER A 456 7.33 -16.22 30.41
N VAL A 457 6.56 -17.24 30.07
CA VAL A 457 6.54 -17.85 28.73
C VAL A 457 5.33 -17.34 27.97
N VAL A 458 5.59 -16.68 26.84
CA VAL A 458 4.59 -16.42 25.79
C VAL A 458 4.94 -17.33 24.63
N THR A 459 4.11 -18.32 24.38
CA THR A 459 4.33 -19.33 23.34
C THR A 459 3.92 -18.81 21.98
N GLU A 460 2.75 -18.18 21.89
CA GLU A 460 2.22 -17.69 20.62
C GLU A 460 1.24 -16.54 20.91
N MET A 461 1.19 -15.58 20.02
CA MET A 461 0.25 -14.47 19.98
C MET A 461 -0.43 -14.47 18.61
N GLN A 462 -1.75 -14.49 18.62
CA GLN A 462 -2.57 -14.45 17.41
C GLN A 462 -3.39 -13.17 17.41
N ILE A 463 -3.48 -12.52 16.27
CA ILE A 463 -4.16 -11.23 16.10
C ILE A 463 -5.22 -11.45 15.04
N TYR A 464 -6.48 -11.34 15.43
CA TYR A 464 -7.61 -11.60 14.57
C TYR A 464 -8.16 -10.30 14.01
N SER A 465 -8.42 -10.33 12.72
CA SER A 465 -8.96 -9.21 11.96
C SER A 465 -10.03 -9.72 11.01
N SER A 466 -11.05 -8.90 10.79
CA SER A 466 -12.17 -9.23 9.93
C SER A 466 -12.65 -8.02 9.13
N GLY A 467 -13.24 -8.30 7.97
CA GLY A 467 -13.71 -7.30 7.03
C GLY A 467 -12.63 -6.74 6.10
N SER A 468 -12.93 -5.59 5.50
CA SER A 468 -12.02 -4.86 4.62
C SER A 468 -10.85 -4.27 5.41
N VAL A 469 -9.66 -4.35 4.80
CA VAL A 469 -8.48 -3.60 5.26
C VAL A 469 -8.76 -2.09 5.09
N PRO A 470 -8.59 -1.27 6.15
CA PRO A 470 -8.88 0.17 6.09
C PRO A 470 -8.07 0.95 5.07
N GLU A 471 -6.79 0.62 4.92
CA GLU A 471 -5.87 1.31 4.02
C GLU A 471 -4.86 0.32 3.46
N VAL A 472 -4.74 0.33 2.13
CA VAL A 472 -3.65 -0.32 1.40
C VAL A 472 -2.93 0.75 0.60
N THR A 473 -1.62 0.87 0.79
CA THR A 473 -0.77 1.73 -0.05
C THR A 473 0.06 0.85 -0.98
N MET A 474 0.05 1.17 -2.27
CA MET A 474 0.93 0.58 -3.27
C MET A 474 1.80 1.67 -3.89
N VAL A 475 3.07 1.35 -4.14
CA VAL A 475 4.03 2.27 -4.73
C VAL A 475 4.67 1.61 -5.94
N SER A 476 4.66 2.30 -7.08
CA SER A 476 5.35 1.84 -8.26
C SER A 476 6.85 1.76 -8.01
N ASP A 477 7.52 0.83 -8.69
CA ASP A 477 8.95 0.96 -8.92
C ASP A 477 9.28 2.27 -9.66
N LEU A 478 10.57 2.55 -9.80
CA LEU A 478 11.05 3.71 -10.54
C LEU A 478 10.64 3.64 -12.02
N ILE A 479 9.75 4.52 -12.44
CA ILE A 479 9.35 4.64 -13.85
C ILE A 479 10.39 5.51 -14.58
N ASP A 480 11.15 4.90 -15.49
CA ASP A 480 12.11 5.60 -16.36
C ASP A 480 11.46 5.91 -17.72
N MET A 481 11.22 7.20 -17.99
CA MET A 481 10.65 7.66 -19.25
C MET A 481 11.67 7.70 -20.40
N ASN A 482 12.90 7.21 -20.17
CA ASN A 482 14.11 7.24 -21.00
C ASN A 482 14.69 8.63 -21.26
N VAL A 483 13.82 9.62 -21.42
CA VAL A 483 14.13 11.04 -21.62
C VAL A 483 13.19 11.88 -20.75
N PRO A 484 13.57 13.11 -20.38
CA PRO A 484 12.65 14.01 -19.70
C PRO A 484 11.35 14.21 -20.49
N ARG A 485 10.21 14.14 -19.80
CA ARG A 485 8.88 14.36 -20.39
C ARG A 485 8.04 15.31 -19.57
N ASN A 486 7.24 16.12 -20.25
CA ASN A 486 6.18 16.89 -19.61
C ASN A 486 5.04 15.94 -19.23
N LEU A 487 4.64 15.94 -17.97
CA LEU A 487 3.48 15.20 -17.50
C LEU A 487 2.25 16.10 -17.64
N GLN A 488 1.18 15.59 -18.27
CA GLN A 488 -0.01 16.39 -18.59
C GLN A 488 -1.13 16.07 -17.60
N THR A 489 -1.74 14.90 -17.75
CA THR A 489 -2.89 14.47 -16.97
C THR A 489 -2.70 13.05 -16.49
N ILE A 490 -3.37 12.71 -15.40
CA ILE A 490 -3.46 11.36 -14.86
C ILE A 490 -4.93 10.93 -14.83
N SER A 491 -5.21 9.73 -15.32
CA SER A 491 -6.55 9.14 -15.33
C SER A 491 -6.46 7.70 -14.83
N TRP A 492 -7.53 7.19 -14.25
CA TRP A 492 -7.59 5.82 -13.75
C TRP A 492 -9.00 5.25 -13.90
N ASP A 493 -9.07 3.93 -13.92
CA ASP A 493 -10.31 3.16 -13.88
C ASP A 493 -10.41 2.45 -12.53
N ALA A 494 -11.38 2.85 -11.72
CA ALA A 494 -11.59 2.32 -10.38
C ALA A 494 -13.09 2.19 -10.07
N ASP A 495 -13.42 1.20 -9.24
CA ASP A 495 -14.73 1.08 -8.61
C ASP A 495 -14.61 1.51 -7.16
N THR A 496 -15.36 2.56 -6.77
CA THR A 496 -15.37 3.14 -5.43
C THR A 496 -16.79 3.13 -4.87
N PRO A 497 -17.25 2.00 -4.31
CA PRO A 497 -18.50 1.93 -3.56
C PRO A 497 -18.54 2.93 -2.39
N GLU A 498 -19.73 3.21 -1.86
CA GLU A 498 -19.92 4.10 -0.71
C GLU A 498 -19.02 3.70 0.47
N GLY A 499 -18.35 4.68 1.09
CA GLY A 499 -17.40 4.43 2.18
C GLY A 499 -16.01 3.98 1.74
N THR A 500 -15.70 4.03 0.43
CA THR A 500 -14.37 3.71 -0.11
C THR A 500 -13.84 4.84 -1.00
N SER A 501 -12.52 4.90 -1.18
CA SER A 501 -11.90 5.83 -2.11
C SER A 501 -10.57 5.32 -2.66
N VAL A 502 -10.15 5.89 -3.80
CA VAL A 502 -8.83 5.71 -4.38
C VAL A 502 -8.13 7.05 -4.39
N GLU A 503 -6.93 7.11 -3.81
CA GLU A 503 -6.05 8.28 -3.92
C GLU A 503 -4.81 7.92 -4.74
N ILE A 504 -4.46 8.77 -5.70
CA ILE A 504 -3.21 8.62 -6.45
C ILE A 504 -2.35 9.87 -6.23
N ARG A 505 -1.04 9.66 -6.06
CA ARG A 505 -0.04 10.73 -5.92
C ARG A 505 1.15 10.44 -6.79
N THR A 506 1.85 11.48 -7.22
CA THR A 506 3.07 11.34 -8.00
C THR A 506 4.22 12.11 -7.39
N ARG A 507 5.44 11.67 -7.67
CA ARG A 507 6.65 12.46 -7.46
C ARG A 507 7.63 12.21 -8.58
N THR A 508 8.46 13.21 -8.87
CA THR A 508 9.34 13.19 -10.04
C THR A 508 10.74 13.71 -9.71
N GLY A 509 11.71 13.33 -10.54
CA GLY A 509 13.08 13.80 -10.42
C GLY A 509 13.99 13.29 -11.55
N ASP A 510 15.23 13.75 -11.56
CA ASP A 510 16.23 13.39 -12.59
C ASP A 510 17.45 12.66 -12.02
N ASN A 511 17.72 12.81 -10.71
CA ASN A 511 18.92 12.26 -10.09
C ASN A 511 18.58 10.99 -9.32
N LEU A 512 19.30 9.90 -9.57
CA LEU A 512 19.19 8.68 -8.78
C LEU A 512 20.40 8.55 -7.87
N ARG A 513 20.20 7.95 -6.70
CA ARG A 513 21.27 7.48 -5.83
C ARG A 513 21.31 5.97 -5.89
N GLU A 514 22.49 5.43 -6.15
CA GLU A 514 22.75 3.99 -6.08
C GLU A 514 23.01 3.59 -4.62
N ILE A 515 22.23 2.64 -4.10
CA ILE A 515 22.46 1.93 -2.86
C ILE A 515 22.94 0.52 -3.23
N SER A 516 24.06 0.09 -2.64
CA SER A 516 24.57 -1.26 -2.83
C SER A 516 24.26 -2.13 -1.61
N HIS A 517 23.53 -3.22 -1.84
CA HIS A 517 23.25 -4.26 -0.86
C HIS A 517 24.25 -5.40 -1.03
N TYR A 518 24.84 -5.83 0.08
CA TYR A 518 25.88 -6.84 0.09
C TYR A 518 25.35 -8.07 0.81
N TYR A 519 25.29 -9.20 0.11
CA TYR A 519 24.82 -10.46 0.69
C TYR A 519 25.98 -11.43 0.90
N LEU A 520 25.85 -12.28 1.92
CA LEU A 520 26.66 -13.48 2.06
C LEU A 520 26.05 -14.59 1.19
N THR A 521 26.83 -15.63 0.89
CA THR A 521 26.35 -16.84 0.18
C THR A 521 25.20 -17.56 0.90
N THR A 522 24.92 -17.21 2.15
CA THR A 522 23.77 -17.68 2.94
C THR A 522 22.48 -16.91 2.64
N GLY A 523 22.54 -15.81 1.86
CA GLY A 523 21.43 -14.88 1.66
C GLY A 523 21.33 -13.79 2.74
N GLU A 524 22.20 -13.78 3.74
CA GLU A 524 22.22 -12.75 4.79
C GLU A 524 22.73 -11.41 4.26
N GLU A 525 21.95 -10.34 4.41
CA GLU A 525 22.39 -8.97 4.09
C GLU A 525 23.34 -8.44 5.16
N VAL A 526 24.48 -7.90 4.74
CA VAL A 526 25.51 -7.36 5.62
C VAL A 526 26.01 -6.01 5.12
N THR A 527 26.65 -5.24 6.01
CA THR A 527 27.31 -4.00 5.58
C THR A 527 28.50 -4.31 4.67
N LYS A 528 28.89 -3.36 3.81
CA LYS A 528 30.10 -3.47 2.98
C LYS A 528 31.35 -3.85 3.80
N ALA A 529 31.52 -3.23 4.97
CA ALA A 529 32.67 -3.50 5.84
C ALA A 529 32.69 -4.95 6.34
N VAL A 530 31.52 -5.49 6.70
CA VAL A 530 31.38 -6.90 7.10
C VAL A 530 31.62 -7.81 5.90
N TRP A 531 31.02 -7.51 4.74
CA TRP A 531 31.23 -8.26 3.50
C TRP A 531 32.71 -8.33 3.09
N ASP A 532 33.42 -7.20 3.14
CA ASP A 532 34.85 -7.09 2.84
C ASP A 532 35.73 -7.82 3.85
N SER A 533 35.25 -8.04 5.07
CA SER A 533 35.96 -8.81 6.10
C SER A 533 35.83 -10.33 5.94
N LYS A 534 34.80 -10.82 5.23
CA LYS A 534 34.58 -12.26 5.04
C LYS A 534 35.49 -12.83 3.93
N PRO A 535 35.94 -14.09 4.01
CA PRO A 535 36.58 -14.75 2.87
C PRO A 535 35.70 -14.75 1.61
N SER A 536 36.30 -14.69 0.42
CA SER A 536 35.56 -14.52 -0.85
C SER A 536 34.52 -15.61 -1.15
N PHE A 537 34.70 -16.82 -0.65
CA PHE A 537 33.75 -17.92 -0.81
C PHE A 537 32.51 -17.84 0.10
N PHE A 538 32.49 -16.91 1.07
CA PHE A 538 31.29 -16.57 1.86
C PHE A 538 30.55 -15.36 1.32
N ARG A 539 31.12 -14.64 0.36
CA ARG A 539 30.54 -13.44 -0.24
C ARG A 539 29.65 -13.86 -1.40
N ASP A 540 28.42 -13.37 -1.45
CA ASP A 540 27.66 -13.45 -2.69
C ASP A 540 28.42 -12.65 -3.76
N PRO A 541 28.76 -13.24 -4.92
CA PRO A 541 29.43 -12.52 -5.99
C PRO A 541 28.56 -11.42 -6.61
N VAL A 542 27.24 -11.46 -6.42
CA VAL A 542 26.29 -10.47 -6.92
C VAL A 542 26.04 -9.42 -5.84
N VAL A 543 26.50 -8.19 -6.10
CA VAL A 543 26.10 -7.01 -5.31
C VAL A 543 24.81 -6.49 -5.92
N VAL A 544 23.73 -6.51 -5.14
CA VAL A 544 22.44 -5.98 -5.58
C VAL A 544 22.49 -4.46 -5.48
N LYS A 545 22.13 -3.79 -6.57
CA LYS A 545 22.14 -2.32 -6.66
C LYS A 545 20.70 -1.83 -6.74
N GLU A 546 20.27 -1.09 -5.74
CA GLU A 546 19.00 -0.40 -5.71
C GLU A 546 19.21 1.06 -6.16
N PHE A 547 18.36 1.57 -7.05
CA PHE A 547 18.36 2.97 -7.44
C PHE A 547 17.18 3.68 -6.80
N VAL A 548 17.46 4.58 -5.88
CA VAL A 548 16.45 5.36 -5.16
C VAL A 548 16.49 6.83 -5.57
N PRO A 549 15.42 7.61 -5.29
CA PRO A 549 15.44 9.07 -5.45
C PRO A 549 16.68 9.73 -4.83
N GLY A 550 17.42 10.49 -5.64
CA GLY A 550 18.57 11.29 -5.22
C GLY A 550 18.20 12.74 -4.85
N PRO A 551 19.20 13.61 -4.63
CA PRO A 551 18.95 15.04 -4.38
C PRO A 551 18.18 15.70 -5.53
N GLY A 552 17.20 16.55 -5.19
CA GLY A 552 16.40 17.31 -6.17
C GLY A 552 15.08 16.68 -6.61
N TRP A 553 14.73 15.50 -6.07
CA TRP A 553 13.38 14.95 -6.25
C TRP A 553 12.31 15.75 -5.51
N SER A 554 11.12 15.84 -6.10
CA SER A 554 9.97 16.40 -5.40
C SER A 554 9.51 15.49 -4.26
N ASN A 555 8.81 16.06 -3.27
CA ASN A 555 7.91 15.28 -2.43
C ASN A 555 6.76 14.70 -3.27
N PHE A 556 5.99 13.76 -2.70
CA PHE A 556 4.72 13.37 -3.29
C PHE A 556 3.79 14.58 -3.40
N SER A 557 3.05 14.63 -4.51
CA SER A 557 1.99 15.60 -4.74
C SER A 557 0.87 15.47 -3.70
N GLN A 558 -0.03 16.44 -3.68
CA GLN A 558 -1.37 16.21 -3.14
C GLN A 558 -2.06 15.07 -3.92
N ALA A 559 -3.04 14.42 -3.30
CA ALA A 559 -3.82 13.37 -3.94
C ALA A 559 -4.67 13.94 -5.08
N TYR A 560 -4.58 13.32 -6.26
CA TYR A 560 -5.52 13.53 -7.35
C TYR A 560 -6.87 12.90 -6.96
N ARG A 561 -7.97 13.63 -7.17
CA ARG A 561 -9.31 13.23 -6.71
C ARG A 561 -10.20 12.75 -7.85
N GLU A 562 -9.98 13.25 -9.06
CA GLU A 562 -10.76 12.93 -10.25
C GLU A 562 -9.89 12.44 -11.42
N PRO A 563 -10.36 11.41 -12.17
CA PRO A 563 -9.68 11.00 -13.38
C PRO A 563 -9.62 12.13 -14.41
N GLY A 564 -8.42 12.37 -14.95
CA GLY A 564 -8.16 13.43 -15.94
C GLY A 564 -7.55 14.70 -15.35
N GLU A 565 -7.34 14.78 -14.03
CA GLU A 565 -6.66 15.91 -13.39
C GLU A 565 -5.26 16.17 -13.96
N ALA A 566 -4.86 17.44 -13.95
CA ALA A 566 -3.53 17.86 -14.36
C ALA A 566 -2.48 17.44 -13.32
N ILE A 567 -1.36 16.89 -13.77
CA ILE A 567 -0.27 16.46 -12.89
C ILE A 567 0.45 17.69 -12.33
N VAL A 568 0.55 17.76 -11.01
CA VAL A 568 1.17 18.89 -10.29
C VAL A 568 2.61 18.62 -9.87
N SER A 569 3.09 17.37 -10.02
CA SER A 569 4.51 17.07 -9.83
C SER A 569 5.37 17.81 -10.86
N PRO A 570 6.55 18.34 -10.48
CA PRO A 570 7.41 19.07 -11.39
C PRO A 570 7.71 18.29 -12.67
N SER A 571 7.62 18.95 -13.82
CA SER A 571 7.98 18.37 -15.11
C SER A 571 8.55 19.47 -16.03
N PRO A 572 9.45 19.13 -16.97
CA PRO A 572 9.83 17.79 -17.36
C PRO A 572 10.81 17.14 -16.39
N ARG A 573 10.63 15.84 -16.17
CA ARG A 573 11.56 14.98 -15.43
C ARG A 573 11.70 13.67 -16.16
N ARG A 574 12.81 12.97 -15.97
CA ARG A 574 13.03 11.64 -16.55
C ARG A 574 12.36 10.53 -15.73
N TYR A 575 12.36 10.66 -14.41
CA TYR A 575 11.86 9.61 -13.53
C TYR A 575 10.58 10.04 -12.81
N LEU A 576 9.72 9.06 -12.59
CA LEU A 576 8.43 9.18 -11.92
C LEU A 576 8.26 8.03 -10.93
N ILE A 577 7.64 8.30 -9.79
CA ILE A 577 7.07 7.29 -8.88
C ILE A 577 5.61 7.63 -8.67
N VAL A 578 4.75 6.61 -8.72
CA VAL A 578 3.31 6.71 -8.48
C VAL A 578 2.98 5.98 -7.18
N GLU A 579 2.26 6.64 -6.29
CA GLU A 579 1.66 6.04 -5.09
C GLU A 579 0.16 5.93 -5.31
N THR A 580 -0.43 4.79 -4.98
CA THR A 580 -1.88 4.56 -5.01
C THR A 580 -2.33 4.05 -3.65
N ARG A 581 -3.37 4.66 -3.08
CA ARG A 581 -3.99 4.21 -1.84
C ARG A 581 -5.42 3.78 -2.09
N LEU A 582 -5.78 2.61 -1.60
CA LEU A 582 -7.14 2.09 -1.58
C LEU A 582 -7.63 2.19 -0.14
N LEU A 583 -8.66 3.01 0.08
CA LEU A 583 -9.16 3.36 1.41
C LEU A 583 -10.58 2.80 1.61
N SER A 584 -10.88 2.35 2.83
CA SER A 584 -12.22 1.92 3.24
C SER A 584 -12.51 2.37 4.68
N SER A 585 -13.56 3.16 4.86
CA SER A 585 -14.04 3.60 6.18
C SER A 585 -15.04 2.61 6.80
N VAL A 586 -15.53 1.65 6.02
CA VAL A 586 -16.46 0.58 6.46
C VAL A 586 -15.73 -0.77 6.49
N SER A 587 -16.43 -1.86 6.82
CA SER A 587 -15.82 -3.19 6.99
C SER A 587 -16.24 -4.20 5.92
N ASP A 588 -17.20 -3.88 5.07
CA ASP A 588 -17.85 -4.80 4.13
C ASP A 588 -17.69 -4.41 2.66
N THR A 589 -17.13 -3.23 2.37
CA THR A 589 -16.84 -2.78 1.01
C THR A 589 -15.37 -2.47 0.81
N VAL A 590 -14.89 -2.69 -0.42
CA VAL A 590 -13.53 -2.41 -0.84
C VAL A 590 -13.53 -1.58 -2.13
N ALA A 591 -12.61 -0.64 -2.25
CA ALA A 591 -12.31 -0.02 -3.53
C ALA A 591 -11.49 -0.99 -4.40
N SER A 592 -11.67 -0.90 -5.72
CA SER A 592 -10.81 -1.61 -6.67
C SER A 592 -10.27 -0.66 -7.75
N ILE A 593 -9.08 -0.95 -8.26
CA ILE A 593 -8.47 -0.23 -9.37
C ILE A 593 -8.04 -1.20 -10.46
N ARG A 594 -8.30 -0.85 -11.71
CA ARG A 594 -8.00 -1.65 -12.90
C ARG A 594 -6.81 -1.10 -13.67
N SER A 595 -6.78 0.23 -13.84
CA SER A 595 -5.71 0.87 -14.60
C SER A 595 -5.39 2.29 -14.17
N ILE A 596 -4.15 2.71 -14.40
CA ILE A 596 -3.69 4.10 -14.38
C ILE A 596 -3.09 4.44 -15.74
N SER A 597 -3.48 5.58 -16.30
CA SER A 597 -2.95 6.15 -17.53
C SER A 597 -2.44 7.57 -17.28
N ILE A 598 -1.18 7.82 -17.61
CA ILE A 598 -0.55 9.14 -17.48
C ILE A 598 -0.21 9.65 -18.87
N SER A 599 -0.82 10.77 -19.26
CA SER A 599 -0.53 11.45 -20.51
C SER A 599 0.77 12.23 -20.41
N THR A 600 1.63 12.10 -21.42
CA THR A 600 2.94 12.73 -21.49
C THR A 600 3.13 13.44 -22.82
N GLN A 601 3.95 14.49 -22.80
CA GLN A 601 4.37 15.21 -24.00
C GLN A 601 5.88 15.36 -24.04
N ARG A 602 6.41 15.51 -25.27
CA ARG A 602 7.81 15.86 -25.46
C ARG A 602 8.05 17.31 -25.03
N PRO A 603 9.07 17.57 -24.20
CA PRO A 603 9.42 18.93 -23.83
C PRO A 603 10.01 19.70 -25.02
N VAL A 604 9.92 21.03 -24.97
CA VAL A 604 10.54 21.94 -25.96
C VAL A 604 12.03 22.15 -25.70
N ALA A 605 12.52 21.85 -24.50
CA ALA A 605 13.93 21.80 -24.13
C ALA A 605 14.14 20.73 -23.05
N SER A 606 15.32 20.10 -22.97
CA SER A 606 15.62 19.13 -21.89
C SER A 606 15.60 19.77 -20.50
N GLN A 607 15.90 21.06 -20.41
CA GLN A 607 15.75 21.86 -19.20
C GLN A 607 15.46 23.32 -19.60
N LEU A 608 14.68 24.01 -18.78
CA LEU A 608 14.49 25.45 -18.84
C LEU A 608 14.82 26.00 -17.45
N LEU A 609 15.87 26.81 -17.33
CA LEU A 609 16.28 27.40 -16.07
C LEU A 609 15.96 28.89 -16.09
N ALA A 610 15.21 29.37 -15.10
CA ALA A 610 14.77 30.75 -15.03
C ALA A 610 15.24 31.47 -13.77
N GLU A 611 15.45 32.76 -13.93
CA GLU A 611 16.00 33.63 -12.91
C GLU A 611 15.46 35.06 -13.06
N ILE A 612 14.99 35.68 -11.96
CA ILE A 612 14.45 37.05 -11.98
C ILE A 612 15.38 38.04 -11.26
N SER A 613 15.47 39.29 -11.70
CA SER A 613 16.20 40.37 -10.99
C SER A 613 15.40 41.68 -11.08
N PRO A 614 15.34 42.53 -10.02
CA PRO A 614 15.91 42.33 -8.69
C PRO A 614 15.13 41.30 -7.84
N LYS A 615 15.83 40.54 -6.99
CA LYS A 615 15.23 39.52 -6.11
C LYS A 615 14.96 39.96 -4.68
N ARG A 616 15.67 40.98 -4.20
CA ARG A 616 15.66 41.39 -2.79
C ARG A 616 15.40 42.88 -2.68
N ASP A 617 14.88 43.27 -1.53
CA ASP A 617 14.57 44.67 -1.18
C ASP A 617 13.64 45.33 -2.20
N VAL A 618 12.79 44.53 -2.85
CA VAL A 618 11.82 45.01 -3.82
C VAL A 618 10.73 45.80 -3.09
N PRO A 619 10.48 47.07 -3.48
CA PRO A 619 9.39 47.86 -2.93
C PRO A 619 8.03 47.16 -3.11
N ILE A 620 7.21 47.17 -2.06
CA ILE A 620 5.90 46.53 -2.06
C ILE A 620 4.84 47.47 -2.64
N GLY A 621 4.07 47.00 -3.62
CA GLY A 621 2.99 47.76 -4.24
C GLY A 621 3.41 48.91 -5.18
N GLU A 622 4.71 49.09 -5.42
CA GLU A 622 5.22 50.09 -6.37
C GLU A 622 5.59 49.43 -7.71
N PRO A 623 5.49 50.13 -8.85
CA PRO A 623 5.99 49.64 -10.13
C PRO A 623 7.52 49.48 -10.09
N VAL A 624 8.00 48.27 -10.31
CA VAL A 624 9.41 47.91 -10.34
C VAL A 624 9.73 47.24 -11.67
N ASP A 625 10.92 47.56 -12.14
CA ASP A 625 11.52 47.06 -13.35
C ASP A 625 12.22 45.73 -13.08
N PHE A 626 11.76 44.67 -13.73
CA PHE A 626 12.32 43.33 -13.62
C PHE A 626 12.92 42.84 -14.93
N ASP A 627 13.99 42.07 -14.80
CA ASP A 627 14.58 41.26 -15.84
C ASP A 627 14.39 39.78 -15.46
N LEU A 628 13.77 39.02 -16.35
CA LEU A 628 13.58 37.58 -16.20
C LEU A 628 14.38 36.85 -17.28
N PHE A 629 15.43 36.16 -16.85
CA PHE A 629 16.33 35.39 -17.68
C PHE A 629 15.84 33.95 -17.83
N LEU A 630 16.03 33.39 -19.02
CA LEU A 630 15.73 32.00 -19.36
C LEU A 630 16.91 31.39 -20.09
N ARG A 631 17.51 30.36 -19.49
CA ARG A 631 18.52 29.52 -20.11
C ARG A 631 17.94 28.15 -20.47
N PRO A 632 17.76 27.84 -21.76
CA PRO A 632 17.40 26.50 -22.18
C PRO A 632 18.61 25.57 -22.30
N THR A 633 18.41 24.31 -21.97
CA THR A 633 19.32 23.21 -22.31
C THR A 633 18.60 22.28 -23.28
N PHE A 634 19.19 22.00 -24.43
CA PHE A 634 18.61 21.10 -25.44
C PHE A 634 19.32 19.74 -25.47
N PRO A 635 18.61 18.63 -25.75
CA PRO A 635 19.23 17.32 -25.93
C PRO A 635 20.17 17.31 -27.14
N SER A 636 21.23 16.50 -27.06
CA SER A 636 22.22 16.37 -28.16
C SER A 636 21.65 15.70 -29.42
N PHE A 637 20.47 15.09 -29.33
CA PHE A 637 19.80 14.41 -30.44
C PHE A 637 18.28 14.72 -30.43
N GLY A 638 17.73 15.05 -31.60
CA GLY A 638 16.33 15.40 -31.79
C GLY A 638 16.12 16.92 -31.88
N ALA A 639 15.31 17.37 -32.84
CA ALA A 639 15.01 18.79 -33.01
C ALA A 639 14.02 19.26 -31.92
N THR A 640 14.51 20.05 -30.99
CA THR A 640 13.75 20.73 -29.95
C THR A 640 14.06 22.22 -30.02
N ASP A 641 13.01 23.03 -29.96
CA ASP A 641 13.04 24.49 -30.08
C ASP A 641 11.71 25.03 -29.56
N PHE A 642 11.70 26.31 -29.19
CA PHE A 642 10.51 27.07 -28.79
C PHE A 642 10.57 28.47 -29.38
N ASP A 643 9.40 29.03 -29.67
CA ASP A 643 9.23 30.40 -30.18
C ASP A 643 8.18 31.17 -29.38
N ARG A 644 7.52 30.54 -28.41
CA ARG A 644 6.54 31.20 -27.53
C ARG A 644 7.00 31.15 -26.08
N LEU A 645 6.85 32.28 -25.40
CA LEU A 645 7.16 32.48 -23.99
C LEU A 645 5.93 33.04 -23.29
N ARG A 646 5.65 32.55 -22.08
CA ARG A 646 4.56 33.02 -21.23
C ARG A 646 5.09 33.35 -19.85
N ILE A 647 4.93 34.60 -19.44
CA ILE A 647 5.20 35.06 -18.07
C ILE A 647 3.86 35.22 -17.37
N ILE A 648 3.75 34.69 -16.15
CA ILE A 648 2.57 34.85 -15.31
C ILE A 648 3.01 35.50 -14.00
N ALA A 649 2.46 36.68 -13.73
CA ALA A 649 2.71 37.43 -12.52
C ALA A 649 1.98 36.81 -11.32
N PRO A 650 2.59 36.82 -10.13
CA PRO A 650 1.89 36.46 -8.90
C PRO A 650 0.84 37.53 -8.56
N SER A 651 -0.21 37.12 -7.85
CA SER A 651 -1.26 38.03 -7.33
C SER A 651 -1.95 38.90 -8.38
N GLN A 652 -2.03 38.41 -9.63
CA GLN A 652 -2.66 39.08 -10.76
C GLN A 652 -2.10 40.49 -11.04
N ALA A 653 -0.81 40.72 -10.75
CA ALA A 653 -0.18 42.01 -10.97
C ALA A 653 -0.03 42.32 -12.46
N GLU A 654 -0.49 43.50 -12.90
CA GLU A 654 -0.36 43.91 -14.30
C GLU A 654 1.11 44.11 -14.70
N MET A 655 1.51 43.47 -15.80
CA MET A 655 2.85 43.55 -16.36
C MET A 655 2.83 44.32 -17.68
N THR A 656 3.77 45.25 -17.83
CA THR A 656 4.04 45.94 -19.11
C THR A 656 5.40 45.51 -19.64
N LEU A 657 5.44 44.95 -20.85
CA LEU A 657 6.70 44.53 -21.48
C LEU A 657 7.50 45.76 -21.95
N ARG A 658 8.81 45.74 -21.70
CA ARG A 658 9.75 46.80 -22.10
C ARG A 658 10.68 46.37 -23.23
N SER A 659 11.29 45.19 -23.09
CA SER A 659 12.14 44.61 -24.13
C SER A 659 12.23 43.09 -24.00
N VAL A 660 12.64 42.46 -25.09
CA VAL A 660 13.09 41.07 -25.11
C VAL A 660 14.46 41.05 -25.75
N ASP A 661 15.44 40.49 -25.06
CA ASP A 661 16.82 40.43 -25.54
C ASP A 661 17.24 38.97 -25.70
N LEU A 662 17.91 38.68 -26.82
CA LEU A 662 18.39 37.35 -27.19
C LEU A 662 19.91 37.38 -27.38
N GLY A 663 20.62 36.37 -26.88
CA GLY A 663 22.07 36.25 -27.08
C GLY A 663 22.69 35.12 -26.25
N ASP A 664 24.00 35.20 -26.03
CA ASP A 664 24.71 34.46 -24.99
C ASP A 664 25.17 35.40 -23.85
N GLU A 665 25.68 34.87 -22.73
CA GLU A 665 26.14 35.72 -21.61
C GLU A 665 27.18 36.77 -22.03
N GLY A 666 28.04 36.45 -22.99
CA GLY A 666 29.04 37.38 -23.53
C GLY A 666 28.39 38.54 -24.25
N ASP A 667 27.34 38.28 -25.05
CA ASP A 667 26.55 39.33 -25.70
C ASP A 667 25.86 40.25 -24.70
N PHE A 668 25.33 39.70 -23.60
CA PHE A 668 24.71 40.49 -22.52
C PHE A 668 25.73 41.37 -21.81
N THR A 669 26.91 40.83 -21.47
CA THR A 669 27.99 41.61 -20.83
C THR A 669 28.57 42.68 -21.79
N ALA A 670 28.63 42.40 -23.09
CA ALA A 670 29.10 43.34 -24.11
C ALA A 670 28.02 44.32 -24.62
N ALA A 671 26.75 44.13 -24.22
CA ALA A 671 25.57 44.84 -24.73
C ALA A 671 25.43 44.76 -26.27
N THR A 672 25.70 43.57 -26.83
CA THR A 672 25.59 43.25 -28.27
C THR A 672 24.43 42.30 -28.58
N THR A 673 23.51 42.10 -27.64
CA THR A 673 22.31 41.27 -27.79
C THR A 673 21.42 41.71 -28.93
N GLU A 674 20.68 40.77 -29.49
CA GLU A 674 19.54 41.08 -30.36
C GLU A 674 18.37 41.56 -29.49
N SER A 675 18.14 42.87 -29.48
CA SER A 675 17.13 43.51 -28.64
C SER A 675 15.88 43.87 -29.43
N PHE A 676 14.73 43.33 -29.01
CA PHE A 676 13.41 43.75 -29.45
C PHE A 676 12.87 44.80 -28.48
N VAL A 677 12.71 46.01 -28.98
CA VAL A 677 12.21 47.15 -28.21
C VAL A 677 10.91 47.66 -28.82
N ARG A 678 10.09 48.34 -28.01
CA ARG A 678 8.80 48.87 -28.47
C ARG A 678 9.01 49.91 -29.58
N ASP A 679 8.43 49.64 -30.75
CA ASP A 679 8.38 50.53 -31.91
C ASP A 679 6.92 50.82 -32.27
N GLY A 680 6.42 51.99 -31.85
CA GLY A 680 5.00 52.35 -31.96
C GLY A 680 4.14 51.94 -30.76
N ALA A 681 2.81 51.86 -30.96
CA ALA A 681 1.86 51.68 -29.84
C ALA A 681 1.84 50.24 -29.29
N THR A 682 2.00 49.22 -30.15
CA THR A 682 1.78 47.80 -29.79
C THR A 682 2.81 46.84 -30.41
N GLN A 683 3.81 47.32 -31.14
CA GLN A 683 4.74 46.49 -31.89
C GLN A 683 6.13 46.54 -31.25
N PHE A 684 6.86 45.42 -31.28
CA PHE A 684 8.24 45.32 -30.83
C PHE A 684 9.10 44.82 -31.99
N SER A 685 10.18 45.52 -32.30
CA SER A 685 11.08 45.16 -33.39
C SER A 685 12.55 45.30 -33.00
N ASN A 686 13.40 44.54 -33.68
CA ASN A 686 14.86 44.62 -33.55
C ASN A 686 15.48 45.56 -34.61
N ALA A 687 16.80 45.71 -34.59
CA ALA A 687 17.53 46.56 -35.54
C ALA A 687 17.51 46.06 -37.00
N SER A 688 17.19 44.78 -37.25
CA SER A 688 17.03 44.20 -38.60
C SER A 688 15.62 44.38 -39.16
N GLY A 689 14.66 44.84 -38.34
CA GLY A 689 13.26 45.05 -38.71
C GLY A 689 12.37 43.81 -38.52
N GLU A 690 12.87 42.77 -37.86
CA GLU A 690 12.05 41.63 -37.44
C GLU A 690 11.17 42.02 -36.25
N VAL A 691 10.01 41.39 -36.16
CA VAL A 691 8.95 41.77 -35.23
C VAL A 691 8.61 40.59 -34.36
N LEU A 692 8.52 40.80 -33.04
CA LEU A 692 7.90 39.85 -32.13
C LEU A 692 6.45 40.22 -31.87
N PHE A 693 5.61 39.24 -31.55
CA PHE A 693 4.23 39.46 -31.15
C PHE A 693 4.08 39.40 -29.63
N VAL A 694 3.34 40.35 -29.07
CA VAL A 694 3.01 40.38 -27.64
C VAL A 694 1.49 40.37 -27.49
N ASN A 695 0.99 39.54 -26.58
CA ASN A 695 -0.39 39.56 -26.13
C ASN A 695 -0.43 39.63 -24.60
N GLY A 696 -1.48 40.26 -24.05
CA GLY A 696 -1.63 40.45 -22.60
C GLY A 696 -0.75 41.55 -22.00
N ASP A 697 -0.24 42.48 -22.82
CA ASP A 697 0.45 43.68 -22.33
C ASP A 697 -0.51 44.54 -21.49
N GLY A 698 -0.13 44.85 -20.24
CA GLY A 698 -1.01 45.47 -19.26
C GLY A 698 -1.93 44.49 -18.50
N THR A 699 -1.65 43.18 -18.56
CA THR A 699 -2.37 42.15 -17.79
C THR A 699 -1.39 41.34 -16.92
N ASP A 700 -1.90 40.40 -16.12
CA ASP A 700 -1.07 39.52 -15.29
C ASP A 700 -0.33 38.42 -16.06
N THR A 701 -0.60 38.30 -17.37
CA THR A 701 -0.02 37.27 -18.22
C THR A 701 0.51 37.90 -19.50
N LEU A 702 1.83 37.87 -19.68
CA LEU A 702 2.48 38.28 -20.93
C LEU A 702 2.76 37.05 -21.79
N LEU A 703 2.24 37.06 -23.01
CA LEU A 703 2.56 36.08 -24.04
C LEU A 703 3.44 36.74 -25.11
N VAL A 704 4.65 36.22 -25.31
CA VAL A 704 5.61 36.68 -26.30
C VAL A 704 5.83 35.58 -27.34
N GLU A 705 5.73 35.93 -28.63
CA GLU A 705 6.05 35.04 -29.75
C GLU A 705 7.22 35.64 -30.55
N LEU A 706 8.34 34.92 -30.54
CA LEU A 706 9.60 35.29 -31.18
C LEU A 706 9.54 35.02 -32.69
N PRO A 707 10.16 35.87 -33.53
CA PRO A 707 10.19 35.65 -34.98
C PRO A 707 11.01 34.42 -35.40
N THR A 708 12.02 34.06 -34.59
CA THR A 708 12.88 32.90 -34.79
C THR A 708 12.88 32.04 -33.54
N ALA A 709 12.74 30.72 -33.71
CA ALA A 709 12.71 29.79 -32.61
C ALA A 709 14.10 29.65 -31.95
N VAL A 710 14.10 29.64 -30.62
CA VAL A 710 15.27 29.37 -29.79
C VAL A 710 15.58 27.88 -29.83
N SER A 711 16.82 27.54 -30.18
CA SER A 711 17.28 26.17 -30.38
C SER A 711 18.73 25.98 -29.95
N SER A 712 19.25 24.75 -30.04
CA SER A 712 20.63 24.43 -29.66
C SER A 712 21.72 25.15 -30.45
N SER A 713 21.39 25.90 -31.50
CA SER A 713 22.36 26.64 -32.31
C SER A 713 22.52 28.10 -31.92
N SER A 714 21.51 28.70 -31.27
CA SER A 714 21.42 30.10 -30.80
C SER A 714 19.93 30.49 -30.69
N PRO A 715 19.53 31.45 -29.82
CA PRO A 715 20.31 32.00 -28.70
C PRO A 715 20.37 31.03 -27.50
N ASP A 716 21.38 31.18 -26.65
CA ASP A 716 21.56 30.33 -25.45
C ASP A 716 20.95 30.99 -24.20
N LEU A 717 20.51 32.25 -24.30
CA LEU A 717 19.90 33.03 -23.23
C LEU A 717 18.84 33.99 -23.78
N VAL A 718 17.70 34.07 -23.08
CA VAL A 718 16.62 35.03 -23.34
C VAL A 718 16.40 35.88 -22.09
N ARG A 719 16.30 37.20 -22.24
CA ARG A 719 15.88 38.12 -21.17
C ARG A 719 14.57 38.77 -21.54
N LEU A 720 13.57 38.68 -20.66
CA LEU A 720 12.33 39.44 -20.77
C LEU A 720 12.35 40.55 -19.72
N SER A 721 12.40 41.80 -20.17
CA SER A 721 12.37 42.98 -19.29
C SER A 721 10.96 43.56 -19.25
N PHE A 722 10.37 43.67 -18.06
CA PHE A 722 9.00 44.17 -17.86
C PHE A 722 8.90 45.02 -16.59
N THR A 723 7.84 45.80 -16.49
CA THR A 723 7.51 46.59 -15.29
C THR A 723 6.25 46.02 -14.66
N THR A 724 6.26 45.78 -13.34
CA THR A 724 5.12 45.27 -12.56
C THR A 724 5.27 45.62 -11.08
N SER A 725 4.22 45.40 -10.29
CA SER A 725 4.26 45.53 -8.83
C SER A 725 4.24 44.17 -8.12
N VAL A 726 4.80 44.11 -6.92
CA VAL A 726 4.78 42.91 -6.07
C VAL A 726 4.05 43.23 -4.76
N PHE A 727 3.09 42.40 -4.38
CA PHE A 727 2.20 42.67 -3.23
C PHE A 727 2.51 41.83 -1.97
N GLN A 728 3.45 40.89 -2.04
CA GLN A 728 3.91 40.11 -0.89
C GLN A 728 5.35 39.63 -1.07
N SER A 729 6.04 39.42 0.05
CA SER A 729 7.34 38.76 0.04
C SER A 729 7.18 37.27 -0.27
N GLY A 730 8.11 36.70 -1.05
CA GLY A 730 8.02 35.31 -1.50
C GLY A 730 7.17 35.11 -2.75
N SER A 731 6.87 36.19 -3.49
CA SER A 731 6.12 36.14 -4.76
C SER A 731 6.96 35.49 -5.86
N THR A 732 6.46 34.44 -6.50
CA THR A 732 7.18 33.72 -7.57
C THR A 732 6.57 34.02 -8.94
N PHE A 733 7.41 34.49 -9.87
CA PHE A 733 7.02 34.62 -11.27
C PHE A 733 7.18 33.27 -11.98
N ARG A 734 6.16 32.90 -12.75
CA ARG A 734 6.20 31.68 -13.56
C ARG A 734 6.55 32.02 -14.99
N LEU A 735 7.55 31.32 -15.54
CA LEU A 735 7.95 31.39 -16.94
C LEU A 735 7.75 30.04 -17.59
N GLU A 736 7.12 30.04 -18.76
CA GLU A 736 6.88 28.85 -19.56
C GLU A 736 7.26 29.09 -21.01
N ALA A 737 7.69 28.04 -21.71
CA ALA A 737 8.00 28.06 -23.13
C ALA A 737 7.17 27.03 -23.90
N ALA A 738 6.80 27.36 -25.13
CA ALA A 738 6.05 26.49 -26.03
C ALA A 738 6.47 26.72 -27.48
N ARG A 739 5.98 25.87 -28.37
CA ARG A 739 6.10 26.06 -29.82
C ARG A 739 4.76 26.53 -30.38
N SER A 740 4.77 27.51 -31.29
CA SER A 740 3.60 28.01 -32.02
C SER A 740 2.79 26.90 -32.69
N SER A 741 3.47 25.92 -33.29
CA SER A 741 2.84 24.72 -33.88
C SER A 741 2.19 23.76 -32.86
N ARG A 742 2.40 23.95 -31.56
CA ARG A 742 1.79 23.18 -30.45
C ARG A 742 1.37 24.14 -29.32
N PRO A 743 0.32 24.94 -29.53
CA PRO A 743 0.01 26.09 -28.68
C PRO A 743 -0.40 25.73 -27.24
N ASP A 744 -0.76 24.47 -26.98
CA ASP A 744 -1.18 23.96 -25.67
C ASP A 744 -0.05 23.23 -24.91
N ALA A 745 1.12 23.03 -25.55
CA ALA A 745 2.23 22.24 -25.02
C ALA A 745 3.26 23.13 -24.28
N TRP A 746 2.83 23.75 -23.18
CA TRP A 746 3.69 24.60 -22.35
C TRP A 746 4.63 23.78 -21.47
N GLN A 747 5.89 24.20 -21.41
CA GLN A 747 6.90 23.68 -20.50
C GLN A 747 7.29 24.77 -19.51
N ALA A 748 7.15 24.52 -18.21
CA ALA A 748 7.59 25.45 -17.19
C ALA A 748 9.13 25.46 -17.04
N ALA A 749 9.65 26.63 -16.71
CA ALA A 749 11.04 26.79 -16.30
C ALA A 749 11.19 26.60 -14.79
N ASP A 750 12.23 25.86 -14.39
CA ASP A 750 12.61 25.70 -13.00
C ASP A 750 13.36 26.95 -12.53
N GLY A 751 13.08 27.41 -11.31
CA GLY A 751 13.85 28.50 -10.71
C GLY A 751 15.26 28.04 -10.33
N GLY A 752 16.29 28.74 -10.79
CA GLY A 752 17.68 28.45 -10.43
C GLY A 752 18.66 29.52 -10.87
N ASP A 753 19.92 29.14 -11.07
CA ASP A 753 21.03 30.02 -11.43
C ASP A 753 21.18 30.03 -12.96
N ALA A 754 20.42 30.92 -13.63
CA ALA A 754 20.34 30.94 -15.09
C ALA A 754 21.43 31.79 -15.72
N VAL A 755 22.03 32.73 -14.99
CA VAL A 755 23.09 33.62 -15.46
C VAL A 755 24.11 33.86 -14.35
N GLY A 756 25.38 34.11 -14.71
CA GLY A 756 26.39 34.46 -13.71
C GLY A 756 26.05 35.73 -12.90
N ASP A 757 26.65 35.84 -11.71
CA ASP A 757 26.46 36.93 -10.73
C ASP A 757 26.70 38.36 -11.29
N GLU A 758 27.35 38.50 -12.45
CA GLU A 758 27.52 39.77 -13.15
C GLU A 758 26.21 40.32 -13.74
N LEU A 759 25.28 39.44 -14.14
CA LEU A 759 24.00 39.81 -14.76
C LEU A 759 22.85 39.77 -13.75
N SER A 760 22.84 38.81 -12.82
CA SER A 760 21.86 38.70 -11.75
C SER A 760 22.46 38.00 -10.54
N ILE A 761 22.19 38.51 -9.34
CA ILE A 761 22.79 37.99 -8.09
C ILE A 761 21.81 37.02 -7.41
N GLY A 762 22.27 35.78 -7.18
CA GLY A 762 21.52 34.69 -6.53
C GLY A 762 20.74 33.80 -7.51
N GLY A 763 19.95 32.81 -7.09
CA GLY A 763 19.18 31.90 -7.98
C GLY A 763 17.66 31.98 -7.78
N GLY A 764 16.86 31.62 -8.79
CA GLY A 764 15.39 31.46 -8.71
C GLY A 764 14.54 32.60 -9.28
N THR A 765 13.22 32.39 -9.32
CA THR A 765 12.21 33.34 -9.82
C THR A 765 11.35 33.96 -8.71
N THR A 766 11.77 33.80 -7.45
CA THR A 766 11.07 34.31 -6.26
C THR A 766 11.65 35.65 -5.83
N VAL A 767 10.75 36.62 -5.59
CA VAL A 767 11.07 37.98 -5.18
C VAL A 767 10.75 38.17 -3.69
N LEU A 768 11.66 38.84 -2.98
CA LEU A 768 11.59 39.14 -1.55
C LEU A 768 11.48 40.66 -1.34
N THR A 769 10.48 41.05 -0.57
CA THR A 769 10.27 42.44 -0.13
C THR A 769 10.77 42.62 1.32
N PRO A 770 11.14 43.85 1.76
CA PRO A 770 11.52 44.13 3.14
C PRO A 770 10.45 43.73 4.18
N LEU A 771 10.89 43.38 5.41
CA LEU A 771 10.02 43.03 6.54
C LEU A 771 9.54 44.29 7.29
N GLY A 772 8.22 44.48 7.42
CA GLY A 772 7.58 45.61 8.14
C GLY A 772 6.82 46.59 7.23
N GLY A 773 5.62 47.06 7.61
CA GLY A 773 4.74 47.93 6.78
C GLY A 773 3.23 47.63 6.96
N SER A 774 2.34 48.43 6.37
CA SER A 774 0.87 48.26 6.43
C SER A 774 0.35 47.15 5.49
N ASP A 775 -0.79 46.54 5.82
CA ASP A 775 -1.40 45.42 5.05
C ASP A 775 -2.28 45.89 3.88
N ILE A 776 -2.56 47.19 3.78
CA ILE A 776 -3.34 47.80 2.70
C ILE A 776 -2.59 49.03 2.20
N LEU A 777 -2.47 49.13 0.87
CA LEU A 777 -1.97 50.32 0.18
C LEU A 777 -3.09 50.87 -0.71
N LEU A 778 -3.44 52.14 -0.53
CA LEU A 778 -4.45 52.80 -1.35
C LEU A 778 -3.83 53.22 -2.70
N GLY A 779 -4.52 52.93 -3.81
CA GLY A 779 -4.14 53.42 -5.13
C GLY A 779 -4.30 54.94 -5.24
N ASP A 780 -3.58 55.56 -6.17
CA ASP A 780 -3.63 57.00 -6.38
C ASP A 780 -5.05 57.47 -6.72
N GLU A 781 -5.41 58.65 -6.20
CA GLU A 781 -6.79 59.12 -6.00
C GLU A 781 -7.57 59.38 -7.30
N THR A 782 -8.15 58.34 -7.90
CA THR A 782 -9.00 58.49 -9.10
C THR A 782 -10.49 58.32 -8.77
N SER A 783 -11.24 59.38 -9.14
CA SER A 783 -12.68 59.66 -8.97
C SER A 783 -13.25 59.76 -7.53
N ARG A 784 -12.88 60.84 -6.82
CA ARG A 784 -13.54 61.27 -5.57
C ARG A 784 -15.01 61.72 -5.76
N VAL A 785 -15.53 61.76 -6.99
CA VAL A 785 -16.90 62.18 -7.32
C VAL A 785 -17.44 61.35 -8.51
N PHE A 786 -18.60 60.72 -8.36
CA PHE A 786 -19.30 60.04 -9.45
C PHE A 786 -20.79 60.44 -9.52
N THR A 787 -21.40 60.27 -10.69
CA THR A 787 -22.74 60.74 -11.07
C THR A 787 -23.61 59.56 -11.51
N PRO A 788 -24.28 58.84 -10.59
CA PRO A 788 -25.13 57.70 -10.92
C PRO A 788 -26.48 58.14 -11.54
N ASN A 789 -26.43 58.83 -12.67
CA ASN A 789 -27.60 59.38 -13.37
C ASN A 789 -28.00 58.56 -14.62
N GLY A 790 -27.20 57.55 -14.98
CA GLY A 790 -27.45 56.65 -16.09
C GLY A 790 -27.18 57.26 -17.46
N ASP A 791 -26.33 58.30 -17.54
CA ASP A 791 -25.98 58.95 -18.81
C ASP A 791 -24.81 58.28 -19.56
N GLY A 792 -24.22 57.24 -18.96
CA GLY A 792 -23.10 56.47 -19.49
C GLY A 792 -21.73 57.05 -19.14
N PHE A 793 -21.66 58.15 -18.39
CA PHE A 793 -20.42 58.82 -18.01
C PHE A 793 -20.27 58.91 -16.49
N ASN A 794 -19.22 58.28 -15.95
CA ASN A 794 -18.88 58.34 -14.52
C ASN A 794 -20.05 57.91 -13.61
N ASP A 795 -20.84 56.93 -14.05
CA ASP A 795 -22.01 56.39 -13.35
C ASP A 795 -21.65 55.56 -12.11
N THR A 796 -20.40 55.10 -12.00
CA THR A 796 -19.92 54.29 -10.88
C THR A 796 -18.70 54.92 -10.20
N GLY A 797 -18.63 54.77 -8.88
CA GLY A 797 -17.43 55.06 -8.09
C GLY A 797 -16.52 53.85 -8.07
N LEU A 798 -15.27 54.01 -8.53
CA LEU A 798 -14.26 52.96 -8.51
C LEU A 798 -13.38 53.08 -7.26
N PHE A 799 -13.21 51.96 -6.55
CA PHE A 799 -12.29 51.83 -5.43
C PHE A 799 -11.15 50.89 -5.81
N GLU A 800 -9.96 51.45 -6.02
CA GLU A 800 -8.75 50.69 -6.33
C GLU A 800 -7.79 50.70 -5.13
N PHE A 801 -7.42 49.51 -4.65
CA PHE A 801 -6.48 49.35 -3.53
C PHE A 801 -5.76 48.00 -3.60
N ALA A 802 -4.54 47.95 -3.07
CA ALA A 802 -3.76 46.74 -2.97
C ALA A 802 -3.84 46.15 -1.57
N VAL A 803 -4.15 44.85 -1.49
CA VAL A 803 -4.04 44.07 -0.25
C VAL A 803 -2.69 43.38 -0.25
N LEU A 804 -1.96 43.57 0.83
CA LEU A 804 -0.57 43.14 1.00
C LEU A 804 -0.50 42.01 2.03
N ARG A 805 0.43 41.05 1.81
CA ARG A 805 0.87 40.07 2.84
C ARG A 805 -0.19 39.10 3.39
N ILE A 806 -1.27 38.85 2.65
CA ILE A 806 -2.32 37.89 3.01
C ILE A 806 -2.29 36.71 2.06
N ASN A 807 -2.00 35.52 2.60
CA ASN A 807 -1.66 34.35 1.80
C ASN A 807 -2.78 33.28 1.81
N VAL A 808 -3.91 33.60 2.41
CA VAL A 808 -5.12 32.78 2.46
C VAL A 808 -6.28 33.63 1.98
N ASP A 809 -7.26 33.02 1.30
CA ASP A 809 -8.46 33.74 0.89
C ASP A 809 -9.17 34.30 2.12
N ARG A 810 -9.35 35.62 2.13
CA ARG A 810 -10.07 36.35 3.17
C ARG A 810 -11.13 37.22 2.54
N GLU A 811 -12.15 37.54 3.31
CA GLU A 811 -13.11 38.55 2.90
C GLU A 811 -12.41 39.92 2.91
N VAL A 812 -12.32 40.51 1.73
CA VAL A 812 -11.79 41.86 1.48
C VAL A 812 -12.94 42.71 0.97
N GLY A 813 -13.00 43.98 1.38
CA GLY A 813 -14.08 44.83 0.93
C GLY A 813 -14.01 46.27 1.37
N VAL A 814 -14.99 47.04 0.93
CA VAL A 814 -15.22 48.41 1.40
C VAL A 814 -16.60 48.54 2.03
N ASP A 815 -16.63 49.20 3.18
CA ASP A 815 -17.86 49.63 3.84
C ASP A 815 -18.08 51.12 3.59
N ILE A 816 -19.17 51.45 2.92
CA ILE A 816 -19.54 52.83 2.59
C ILE A 816 -20.52 53.31 3.66
N HIS A 817 -20.24 54.46 4.28
CA HIS A 817 -21.05 55.06 5.33
C HIS A 817 -21.42 56.50 4.99
N ASP A 818 -22.54 56.99 5.50
CA ASP A 818 -22.80 58.43 5.52
C ASP A 818 -21.98 59.14 6.63
N LEU A 819 -22.01 60.48 6.65
CA LEU A 819 -21.29 61.28 7.64
C LEU A 819 -21.78 61.08 9.09
N SER A 820 -22.94 60.47 9.30
CA SER A 820 -23.43 60.10 10.64
C SER A 820 -22.84 58.77 11.13
N GLY A 821 -22.11 58.06 10.26
CA GLY A 821 -21.57 56.73 10.53
C GLY A 821 -22.57 55.60 10.28
N ARG A 822 -23.73 55.88 9.66
CA ARG A 822 -24.66 54.84 9.24
C ARG A 822 -24.10 54.18 7.98
N LEU A 823 -24.06 52.85 8.00
CA LEU A 823 -23.64 52.04 6.85
C LEU A 823 -24.68 52.15 5.72
N ILE A 824 -24.18 52.32 4.50
CA ILE A 824 -24.95 52.54 3.28
C ILE A 824 -24.84 51.33 2.35
N ARG A 825 -23.63 50.80 2.14
CA ARG A 825 -23.39 49.65 1.26
C ARG A 825 -22.13 48.90 1.70
N ARG A 826 -22.14 47.57 1.52
CA ARG A 826 -20.96 46.72 1.63
C ARG A 826 -20.60 46.17 0.26
N LEU A 827 -19.37 46.39 -0.17
CA LEU A 827 -18.79 45.69 -1.32
C LEU A 827 -17.79 44.67 -0.78
N ARG A 828 -17.88 43.43 -1.26
CA ARG A 828 -17.10 42.28 -0.77
C ARG A 828 -16.59 41.45 -1.91
N GLU A 829 -15.38 40.93 -1.73
CA GLU A 829 -14.74 39.93 -2.58
C GLU A 829 -13.94 39.00 -1.66
N THR A 830 -13.92 37.70 -1.95
CA THR A 830 -13.12 36.73 -1.19
C THR A 830 -11.92 36.34 -2.02
N ARG A 831 -10.74 36.85 -1.65
CA ARG A 831 -9.47 36.56 -2.31
C ARG A 831 -8.32 36.90 -1.36
N ALA A 832 -7.13 36.39 -1.66
CA ALA A 832 -5.89 36.66 -0.93
C ALA A 832 -5.28 38.06 -1.27
N ASN A 833 -3.97 38.21 -1.23
CA ASN A 833 -3.27 39.45 -1.58
C ASN A 833 -3.28 39.75 -3.10
N GLY A 834 -3.28 41.04 -3.47
CA GLY A 834 -3.34 41.49 -4.87
C GLY A 834 -4.01 42.86 -5.04
N LEU A 835 -4.23 43.28 -6.29
CA LEU A 835 -4.92 44.52 -6.65
C LEU A 835 -6.45 44.31 -6.69
N TYR A 836 -7.21 45.08 -5.93
CA TYR A 836 -8.67 45.05 -5.87
C TYR A 836 -9.27 46.25 -6.58
N ARG A 837 -10.33 45.99 -7.36
CA ARG A 837 -11.16 47.00 -8.03
C ARG A 837 -12.62 46.72 -7.68
N LEU A 838 -13.18 47.53 -6.79
CA LEU A 838 -14.59 47.43 -6.38
C LEU A 838 -15.36 48.64 -6.91
N GLU A 839 -16.50 48.39 -7.54
CA GLU A 839 -17.35 49.44 -8.10
C GLU A 839 -18.61 49.67 -7.26
N TRP A 840 -19.01 50.93 -7.12
CA TRP A 840 -20.26 51.32 -6.51
C TRP A 840 -21.13 52.11 -7.48
N ASP A 841 -22.35 51.66 -7.65
CA ASP A 841 -23.40 52.23 -8.49
C ASP A 841 -24.19 53.38 -7.82
N GLY A 842 -23.84 53.76 -6.59
CA GLY A 842 -24.57 54.79 -5.84
C GLY A 842 -25.86 54.31 -5.18
N LEU A 843 -26.07 52.99 -5.09
CA LEU A 843 -27.21 52.40 -4.39
C LEU A 843 -26.87 52.00 -2.94
N ASP A 844 -27.85 52.06 -2.03
CA ASP A 844 -27.76 51.52 -0.67
C ASP A 844 -28.05 50.00 -0.61
N GLU A 845 -28.04 49.37 0.57
CA GLU A 845 -28.33 47.93 0.73
C GLU A 845 -29.76 47.52 0.31
N GLU A 846 -30.69 48.48 0.17
CA GLU A 846 -32.04 48.25 -0.35
C GLU A 846 -32.19 48.57 -1.85
N ASP A 847 -31.06 48.72 -2.56
CA ASP A 847 -30.96 49.08 -3.97
C ASP A 847 -31.63 50.43 -4.31
N GLN A 848 -31.65 51.38 -3.36
CA GLN A 848 -32.14 52.75 -3.57
C GLN A 848 -31.00 53.73 -3.78
N LEU A 849 -31.21 54.68 -4.70
CA LEU A 849 -30.22 55.72 -5.01
C LEU A 849 -29.97 56.63 -3.81
N VAL A 850 -28.70 56.75 -3.43
CA VAL A 850 -28.29 57.51 -2.24
C VAL A 850 -28.26 59.01 -2.54
N PRO A 851 -28.66 59.88 -1.58
CA PRO A 851 -28.70 61.32 -1.82
C PRO A 851 -27.30 61.89 -2.16
N PRO A 852 -27.23 62.96 -2.96
CA PRO A 852 -25.96 63.65 -3.22
C PRO A 852 -25.28 64.09 -1.92
N GLY A 853 -23.99 63.83 -1.78
CA GLY A 853 -23.28 64.04 -0.53
C GLY A 853 -21.91 63.37 -0.49
N ILE A 854 -21.22 63.52 0.64
CA ILE A 854 -19.93 62.88 0.90
C ILE A 854 -20.17 61.64 1.77
N TYR A 855 -19.58 60.52 1.36
CA TYR A 855 -19.63 59.24 2.04
C TYR A 855 -18.22 58.82 2.48
N ILE A 856 -18.15 58.15 3.62
CA ILE A 856 -16.92 57.62 4.21
C ILE A 856 -16.74 56.18 3.76
N VAL A 857 -15.60 55.88 3.13
CA VAL A 857 -15.24 54.54 2.69
C VAL A 857 -14.27 53.95 3.69
N ARG A 858 -14.59 52.79 4.27
CA ARG A 858 -13.67 52.04 5.14
C ARG A 858 -13.23 50.77 4.45
N TYR A 859 -11.93 50.63 4.24
CA TYR A 859 -11.34 49.43 3.64
C TYR A 859 -11.18 48.36 4.73
N LYS A 860 -11.69 47.16 4.47
CA LYS A 860 -11.69 46.03 5.39
C LYS A 860 -11.01 44.83 4.77
N VAL A 861 -10.23 44.18 5.63
CA VAL A 861 -9.55 42.93 5.35
C VAL A 861 -9.58 42.12 6.64
N ASP A 862 -10.13 40.91 6.57
CA ASP A 862 -10.24 40.01 7.74
C ASP A 862 -8.88 39.35 8.04
N ALA A 863 -8.04 40.00 8.82
CA ALA A 863 -6.70 39.53 9.20
C ALA A 863 -6.55 39.35 10.72
N ASP A 864 -5.84 38.29 11.14
CA ASP A 864 -5.62 37.90 12.56
C ASP A 864 -4.74 38.89 13.35
N ALA A 865 -4.08 39.83 12.66
CA ALA A 865 -3.28 40.89 13.26
C ALA A 865 -4.03 42.23 13.10
N GLY A 866 -4.25 42.93 14.22
CA GLY A 866 -5.00 44.20 14.27
C GLY A 866 -4.39 45.36 13.47
N GLY A 867 -4.48 45.29 12.15
CA GLY A 867 -4.05 46.32 11.21
C GLY A 867 -4.95 47.55 11.22
N SER A 868 -4.37 48.71 10.91
CA SER A 868 -5.12 49.95 10.69
C SER A 868 -6.04 49.78 9.48
N THR A 869 -7.33 50.05 9.62
CA THR A 869 -8.29 50.13 8.50
C THR A 869 -8.17 51.51 7.86
N PRO A 870 -7.65 51.63 6.62
CA PRO A 870 -7.63 52.92 5.93
C PRO A 870 -9.05 53.42 5.71
N THR A 871 -9.20 54.75 5.70
CA THR A 871 -10.48 55.40 5.41
C THR A 871 -10.32 56.42 4.28
N GLY A 872 -11.20 56.36 3.28
CA GLY A 872 -11.30 57.32 2.19
C GLY A 872 -12.63 58.09 2.21
N LEU A 873 -12.78 59.02 1.27
CA LEU A 873 -14.02 59.75 1.02
C LEU A 873 -14.41 59.57 -0.44
N VAL A 874 -15.71 59.39 -0.70
CA VAL A 874 -16.29 59.37 -2.03
C VAL A 874 -17.49 60.32 -2.06
N SER A 875 -17.66 61.08 -3.12
CA SER A 875 -18.77 62.01 -3.27
C SER A 875 -19.73 61.51 -4.34
N VAL A 876 -21.02 61.58 -4.06
CA VAL A 876 -22.09 61.35 -5.03
C VAL A 876 -22.67 62.70 -5.40
N ALA A 877 -22.76 62.99 -6.69
CA ALA A 877 -23.36 64.20 -7.23
C ALA A 877 -24.21 63.84 -8.44
N TYR A 878 -25.43 64.36 -8.57
CA TYR A 878 -26.23 64.21 -9.79
C TYR A 878 -27.35 65.25 -9.81
#